data_AF-A0A957VKM6-F1
#
_entry.id   AF-A0A957VKM6-F1
#
_cell.length_a   1.000
_cell.length_b   1.000
_cell.length_c   1.000
_cell.angle_alpha   90.00
_cell.angle_beta   90.00
_cell.angle_gamma   90.00
#
_symmetry.space_group_name_H-M   'P 1'
#
loop_
_entity.id
_entity.type
_entity.pdbx_description
1 polymer ?
#
loop_
_entity_poly.entity_id
_entity_poly.type
_entity_poly.pdbx_seq_one_letter_code
_entity_poly.pdbx_strand_id
1 'polypeptide(L)'
;TPVDVVGLAEGVTALVAGKEHTCALIGGGVKCWGRRDFLGNDASADSATPVTVFQSGVTALAAGEAHTCVVVGAGVKCWGNNDDGQLGDGGTAAAQVPVDVLDLTGAITGLSAGYGHTCAIVDGGAKCWGRNTLGELGNGGTTSSGLPVAVTGLTSGVQQLVAAYKHTCAVVAGDAMLCWGANDYGELGDGTTIGRKTPVSVSGLDSDVTAMSGGYGHTCAVANDGVKCWGWNRVGQLGDGSAWTTTPGDVIDPSAPNVTPTPTRTATSTATPPQATATPTATSEPAVVDAYENDDECNVAGTTAADAAAQTHTFHDAADVDWLRFNATAGRTYRIDVEIPVGSRADVVIELYRGCDQASIDRWNENFTPGARLQVEATEDETLLVRLSNVDATVAGGDVRYTVRITELADEPDHGALIIVAGRLRSGDPLQQNIHNVTDAVFSIYQAVGMPADRIRYLATDSTRPGWTDSATTANLEAAITDWAVDLVGDGRALTLYIIDHGIQDQLYLDGVSGQRLDTAQLDAWLDELQATVPDVKINVIIEACYSGSFIEGAESISGPGRVVITSANQLYPAWASLTGAEFSDQFFGRVRQGSNLYSSFWEARTSVQARWVQQDPWLDGDGDGIANEAEDFAVAADRGFSYVGTFADAWPPHIFAARLTGPIQDASGVIEADVRDDQGIDDVWAVIVPPSYAPPETSDELVPLEGEDLPAPIRLQAVGDGIYRATYAGFEEPGVYRVIIYADDNTGLQAQPVTVEVST
;
A
#
# COMPACT_ATOMS: atom_id res chain seq x y z
N THR A 1 12.00 20.48 10.95
CA THR A 1 12.59 20.96 12.23
C THR A 1 11.49 21.10 13.27
N PRO A 2 11.67 20.56 14.48
CA PRO A 2 10.75 20.80 15.60
C PRO A 2 10.65 22.29 15.94
N VAL A 3 9.46 22.74 16.36
CA VAL A 3 9.21 24.13 16.77
C VAL A 3 8.58 24.15 18.16
N ASP A 4 8.90 25.18 18.94
CA ASP A 4 8.27 25.39 20.24
C ASP A 4 6.80 25.74 20.05
N VAL A 5 5.91 25.02 20.75
CA VAL A 5 4.50 25.38 20.82
C VAL A 5 4.35 26.60 21.73
N VAL A 6 4.27 27.77 21.11
CA VAL A 6 4.15 29.06 21.80
C VAL A 6 2.94 29.03 22.75
N GLY A 7 3.18 29.29 24.04
CA GLY A 7 2.14 29.28 25.08
C GLY A 7 2.14 28.04 25.97
N LEU A 8 3.03 27.06 25.72
CA LEU A 8 3.30 25.91 26.59
C LEU A 8 4.74 26.03 27.14
N ALA A 9 4.94 26.86 28.16
CA ALA A 9 6.29 27.14 28.66
C ALA A 9 6.85 26.02 29.55
N GLU A 10 6.06 25.48 30.48
CA GLU A 10 6.45 24.42 31.42
C GLU A 10 5.21 23.68 31.98
N GLY A 11 5.39 22.48 32.53
CA GLY A 11 4.36 21.78 33.33
C GLY A 11 3.34 20.96 32.55
N VAL A 12 3.58 20.69 31.25
CA VAL A 12 2.81 19.71 30.48
C VAL A 12 3.07 18.32 31.05
N THR A 13 2.00 17.59 31.36
CA THR A 13 2.05 16.26 31.99
C THR A 13 1.48 15.16 31.08
N ALA A 14 0.68 15.53 30.08
CA ALA A 14 0.20 14.64 29.03
C ALA A 14 -0.18 15.45 27.79
N LEU A 15 -0.07 14.78 26.63
CA LEU A 15 -0.45 15.29 25.32
C LEU A 15 -1.28 14.22 24.61
N VAL A 16 -2.30 14.65 23.87
CA VAL A 16 -3.09 13.79 22.98
C VAL A 16 -3.33 14.52 21.68
N ALA A 17 -3.31 13.79 20.57
CA ALA A 17 -3.55 14.32 19.24
C ALA A 17 -4.70 13.55 18.59
N GLY A 18 -5.62 14.29 17.98
CA GLY A 18 -6.53 13.76 16.97
C GLY A 18 -6.02 14.11 15.57
N LYS A 19 -6.90 13.99 14.57
CA LYS A 19 -6.54 14.24 13.16
C LYS A 19 -6.18 15.70 12.90
N GLU A 20 -6.96 16.62 13.45
CA GLU A 20 -6.85 18.06 13.17
C GLU A 20 -6.76 18.91 14.45
N HIS A 21 -6.50 18.30 15.61
CA HIS A 21 -6.34 18.99 16.88
C HIS A 21 -5.37 18.30 17.82
N THR A 22 -4.82 19.05 18.77
CA THR A 22 -3.96 18.53 19.83
C THR A 22 -4.35 19.19 21.15
N CYS A 23 -4.30 18.43 22.25
CA CYS A 23 -4.61 18.92 23.58
C CYS A 23 -3.49 18.55 24.57
N ALA A 24 -3.22 19.45 25.51
CA ALA A 24 -2.22 19.31 26.56
C ALA A 24 -2.85 19.45 27.95
N LEU A 25 -2.44 18.58 28.88
CA LEU A 25 -2.77 18.66 30.31
C LEU A 25 -1.65 19.34 31.09
N ILE A 26 -1.97 20.44 31.78
CA ILE A 26 -1.00 21.34 32.42
C ILE A 26 -1.53 21.78 33.77
N GLY A 27 -0.92 21.32 34.86
CA GLY A 27 -1.35 21.69 36.22
C GLY A 27 -2.84 21.40 36.51
N GLY A 28 -3.39 20.35 35.88
CA GLY A 28 -4.82 20.00 35.94
C GLY A 28 -5.74 20.82 35.02
N GLY A 29 -5.22 21.80 34.30
CA GLY A 29 -5.93 22.49 33.22
C GLY A 29 -5.71 21.82 31.86
N VAL A 30 -6.56 22.11 30.88
CA VAL A 30 -6.44 21.58 29.51
C VAL A 30 -6.39 22.74 28.53
N LYS A 31 -5.42 22.69 27.63
CA LYS A 31 -5.33 23.58 26.48
C LYS A 31 -5.36 22.79 25.18
N CYS A 32 -6.08 23.26 24.17
CA CYS A 32 -6.17 22.61 22.87
C CYS A 32 -5.86 23.60 21.74
N TRP A 33 -5.42 23.12 20.58
CA TRP A 33 -5.23 23.90 19.35
C TRP A 33 -5.51 23.02 18.13
N GLY A 34 -5.74 23.65 16.97
CA GLY A 34 -6.21 23.00 15.74
C GLY A 34 -7.59 23.49 15.30
N ARG A 35 -8.35 22.60 14.65
CA ARG A 35 -9.68 22.88 14.09
C ARG A 35 -10.70 23.24 15.18
N ARG A 36 -11.46 24.32 14.95
CA ARG A 36 -12.41 24.93 15.89
C ARG A 36 -13.45 23.97 16.45
N ASP A 37 -13.88 23.01 15.64
CA ASP A 37 -14.93 22.06 15.99
C ASP A 37 -14.50 21.12 17.13
N PHE A 38 -13.20 20.96 17.35
CA PHE A 38 -12.62 19.99 18.30
C PHE A 38 -11.91 20.66 19.49
N LEU A 39 -11.94 22.00 19.58
CA LEU A 39 -11.23 22.74 20.63
C LEU A 39 -11.91 22.72 22.00
N GLY A 40 -13.23 22.55 22.06
CA GLY A 40 -13.96 22.48 23.34
C GLY A 40 -14.16 23.82 24.04
N ASN A 41 -13.95 24.95 23.35
CA ASN A 41 -14.06 26.29 23.94
C ASN A 41 -15.04 27.21 23.19
N ASP A 42 -15.93 26.66 22.38
CA ASP A 42 -16.91 27.40 21.56
C ASP A 42 -16.25 28.44 20.62
N ALA A 43 -15.06 28.11 20.08
CA ALA A 43 -14.33 29.01 19.20
C ALA A 43 -15.06 29.19 17.85
N SER A 44 -15.14 30.43 17.39
CA SER A 44 -15.70 30.76 16.07
C SER A 44 -14.73 30.51 14.91
N ALA A 45 -13.48 30.16 15.19
CA ALA A 45 -12.41 29.96 14.20
C ALA A 45 -11.34 29.01 14.74
N ASP A 46 -10.57 28.41 13.83
CA ASP A 46 -9.47 27.51 14.17
C ASP A 46 -8.40 28.24 14.98
N SER A 47 -7.60 27.50 15.74
CA SER A 47 -6.56 28.09 16.56
C SER A 47 -5.21 27.43 16.32
N ALA A 48 -4.26 28.20 15.80
CA ALA A 48 -2.86 27.77 15.66
C ALA A 48 -2.07 27.84 16.99
N THR A 49 -2.70 28.26 18.08
CA THR A 49 -2.07 28.40 19.40
C THR A 49 -2.95 27.80 20.50
N PRO A 50 -2.37 27.25 21.59
CA PRO A 50 -3.14 26.63 22.66
C PRO A 50 -4.18 27.56 23.32
N VAL A 51 -5.46 27.24 23.14
CA VAL A 51 -6.60 27.87 23.83
C VAL A 51 -7.00 27.07 25.06
N THR A 52 -7.43 27.75 26.12
CA THR A 52 -7.81 27.07 27.37
C THR A 52 -9.23 26.50 27.29
N VAL A 53 -9.38 25.23 27.64
CA VAL A 53 -10.66 24.51 27.79
C VAL A 53 -11.00 24.36 29.27
N PHE A 54 -10.05 23.88 30.07
CA PHE A 54 -10.17 23.74 31.51
C PHE A 54 -9.04 24.49 32.21
N GLN A 55 -9.36 25.15 33.33
CA GLN A 55 -8.37 25.87 34.13
C GLN A 55 -7.68 24.96 35.17
N SER A 56 -8.41 23.96 35.69
CA SER A 56 -7.93 23.01 36.70
C SER A 56 -8.90 21.82 36.84
N GLY A 57 -8.51 20.78 37.58
CA GLY A 57 -9.38 19.67 37.99
C GLY A 57 -9.44 18.47 37.05
N VAL A 58 -8.76 18.54 35.89
CA VAL A 58 -8.59 17.41 34.98
C VAL A 58 -7.46 16.51 35.45
N THR A 59 -7.67 15.20 35.41
CA THR A 59 -6.68 14.19 35.83
C THR A 59 -6.23 13.26 34.71
N ALA A 60 -6.99 13.17 33.62
CA ALA A 60 -6.63 12.41 32.42
C ALA A 60 -7.32 13.02 31.19
N LEU A 61 -6.73 12.81 30.02
CA LEU A 61 -7.29 13.20 28.72
C LEU A 61 -7.06 12.10 27.68
N ALA A 62 -7.98 11.99 26.73
CA ALA A 62 -7.89 11.10 25.58
C ALA A 62 -8.46 11.84 24.35
N ALA A 63 -7.83 11.68 23.18
CA ALA A 63 -8.36 12.18 21.92
C ALA A 63 -8.55 11.01 20.95
N GLY A 64 -9.69 11.03 20.25
CA GLY A 64 -9.94 10.20 19.09
C GLY A 64 -9.63 10.98 17.80
N GLU A 65 -10.12 10.52 16.65
CA GLU A 65 -9.87 11.20 15.38
C GLU A 65 -10.40 12.65 15.40
N ALA A 66 -11.63 12.84 15.88
CA ALA A 66 -12.35 14.12 15.82
C ALA A 66 -13.07 14.50 17.14
N HIS A 67 -12.72 13.88 18.27
CA HIS A 67 -13.28 14.20 19.59
C HIS A 67 -12.23 14.09 20.69
N THR A 68 -12.49 14.72 21.83
CA THR A 68 -11.64 14.68 23.02
C THR A 68 -12.48 14.42 24.25
N CYS A 69 -11.97 13.60 25.16
CA CYS A 69 -12.58 13.32 26.45
C CYS A 69 -11.59 13.57 27.59
N VAL A 70 -12.09 13.99 28.75
CA VAL A 70 -11.29 14.24 29.95
C VAL A 70 -11.95 13.65 31.18
N VAL A 71 -11.14 13.15 32.10
CA VAL A 71 -11.58 12.85 33.47
C VAL A 71 -11.47 14.13 34.29
N VAL A 72 -12.58 14.61 34.82
CA VAL A 72 -12.66 15.82 35.64
C VAL A 72 -13.53 15.58 36.87
N GLY A 73 -12.94 15.75 38.06
CA GLY A 73 -13.59 15.37 39.31
C GLY A 73 -13.87 13.86 39.37
N ALA A 74 -15.14 13.48 39.45
CA ALA A 74 -15.58 12.08 39.53
C ALA A 74 -16.23 11.55 38.24
N GLY A 75 -16.18 12.30 37.13
CA GLY A 75 -16.83 11.95 35.88
C GLY A 75 -15.97 12.23 34.65
N VAL A 76 -16.53 11.95 33.47
CA VAL A 76 -15.91 12.22 32.17
C VAL A 76 -16.71 13.29 31.45
N LYS A 77 -16.01 14.21 30.80
CA LYS A 77 -16.59 15.12 29.83
C LYS A 77 -15.96 14.92 28.46
N CYS A 78 -16.77 14.99 27.40
CA CYS A 78 -16.31 14.87 26.02
C CYS A 78 -16.77 16.03 25.15
N TRP A 79 -16.08 16.33 24.07
CA TRP A 79 -16.49 17.31 23.04
C TRP A 79 -15.89 16.94 21.67
N GLY A 80 -16.40 17.54 20.61
CA GLY A 80 -16.03 17.31 19.22
C GLY A 80 -17.15 16.64 18.41
N ASN A 81 -16.77 15.83 17.42
CA ASN A 81 -17.69 15.01 16.63
C ASN A 81 -18.48 14.04 17.52
N ASN A 82 -19.76 13.80 17.19
CA ASN A 82 -20.63 12.86 17.88
C ASN A 82 -21.50 11.99 16.94
N ASP A 83 -21.16 11.87 15.66
CA ASP A 83 -22.00 11.23 14.64
C ASP A 83 -22.37 9.78 15.00
N ASP A 84 -21.47 9.09 15.72
CA ASP A 84 -21.62 7.71 16.19
C ASP A 84 -21.99 7.62 17.69
N GLY A 85 -22.16 8.74 18.39
CA GLY A 85 -22.43 8.80 19.83
C GLY A 85 -21.17 8.77 20.72
N GLN A 86 -19.99 9.05 20.17
CA GLN A 86 -18.69 8.99 20.86
C GLN A 86 -18.51 9.96 22.03
N LEU A 87 -19.40 10.94 22.19
CA LEU A 87 -19.42 11.84 23.35
C LEU A 87 -20.12 11.23 24.57
N GLY A 88 -20.89 10.16 24.41
CA GLY A 88 -21.49 9.42 25.52
C GLY A 88 -22.61 10.18 26.27
N ASP A 89 -23.18 11.20 25.64
CA ASP A 89 -24.20 12.10 26.22
C ASP A 89 -25.65 11.63 25.95
N GLY A 90 -25.82 10.45 25.36
CA GLY A 90 -27.10 9.87 24.96
C GLY A 90 -27.64 10.39 23.62
N GLY A 91 -26.92 11.30 22.94
CA GLY A 91 -27.26 11.81 21.62
C GLY A 91 -26.19 11.50 20.57
N THR A 92 -26.37 12.08 19.38
CA THR A 92 -25.41 12.04 18.26
C THR A 92 -25.08 13.44 17.73
N ALA A 93 -25.40 14.49 18.49
CA ALA A 93 -25.11 15.86 18.11
C ALA A 93 -23.68 16.22 18.53
N ALA A 94 -22.87 16.74 17.60
CA ALA A 94 -21.55 17.25 17.90
C ALA A 94 -21.62 18.38 18.95
N ALA A 95 -20.58 18.51 19.78
CA ALA A 95 -20.51 19.52 20.82
C ALA A 95 -19.18 20.28 20.77
N GLN A 96 -19.22 21.59 20.59
CA GLN A 96 -18.02 22.45 20.61
C GLN A 96 -17.60 22.87 22.04
N VAL A 97 -18.30 22.35 23.05
CA VAL A 97 -18.02 22.53 24.48
C VAL A 97 -18.15 21.18 25.20
N PRO A 98 -17.40 20.96 26.31
CA PRO A 98 -17.46 19.72 27.08
C PRO A 98 -18.87 19.38 27.60
N VAL A 99 -19.42 18.25 27.15
CA VAL A 99 -20.66 17.65 27.65
C VAL A 99 -20.36 16.49 28.61
N ASP A 100 -21.28 16.20 29.52
CA ASP A 100 -21.12 15.08 30.47
C ASP A 100 -21.38 13.74 29.78
N VAL A 101 -20.49 12.77 30.01
CA VAL A 101 -20.79 11.37 29.69
C VAL A 101 -21.82 10.85 30.70
N LEU A 102 -22.95 10.38 30.21
CA LEU A 102 -24.03 9.86 31.03
C LEU A 102 -23.79 8.40 31.43
N ASP A 103 -24.42 7.96 32.52
CA ASP A 103 -24.41 6.56 32.99
C ASP A 103 -23.02 5.94 33.27
N LEU A 104 -22.00 6.78 33.40
CA LEU A 104 -20.64 6.40 33.80
C LEU A 104 -20.42 6.69 35.29
N THR A 105 -20.83 5.75 36.15
CA THR A 105 -20.66 5.83 37.62
C THR A 105 -19.60 4.84 38.09
N GLY A 106 -18.74 5.26 39.02
CA GLY A 106 -17.64 4.45 39.57
C GLY A 106 -16.31 5.19 39.56
N ALA A 107 -15.26 4.56 40.09
CA ALA A 107 -13.90 5.08 40.02
C ALA A 107 -13.32 4.90 38.61
N ILE A 108 -12.99 6.02 37.96
CA ILE A 108 -12.44 6.02 36.61
C ILE A 108 -10.92 6.03 36.69
N THR A 109 -10.30 5.00 36.14
CA THR A 109 -8.84 4.77 36.25
C THR A 109 -8.12 4.71 34.90
N GLY A 110 -8.87 4.68 33.80
CA GLY A 110 -8.35 4.75 32.44
C GLY A 110 -9.39 5.30 31.48
N LEU A 111 -8.93 5.97 30.43
CA LEU A 111 -9.74 6.59 29.39
C LEU A 111 -8.96 6.55 28.06
N SER A 112 -9.59 6.08 26.99
CA SER A 112 -9.00 6.03 25.64
C SER A 112 -10.06 6.32 24.59
N ALA A 113 -9.67 6.95 23.48
CA ALA A 113 -10.56 7.28 22.38
C ALA A 113 -9.92 6.88 21.03
N GLY A 114 -10.73 6.31 20.15
CA GLY A 114 -10.36 5.81 18.83
C GLY A 114 -10.92 6.67 17.68
N TYR A 115 -11.13 6.08 16.50
CA TYR A 115 -11.71 6.80 15.33
C TYR A 115 -13.05 7.47 15.68
N GLY A 116 -13.99 6.66 16.18
CA GLY A 116 -15.35 7.08 16.47
C GLY A 116 -15.92 6.44 17.74
N HIS A 117 -15.07 5.88 18.61
CA HIS A 117 -15.49 5.26 19.88
C HIS A 117 -14.59 5.71 21.02
N THR A 118 -15.11 5.57 22.24
CA THR A 118 -14.42 5.92 23.49
C THR A 118 -14.62 4.79 24.47
N CYS A 119 -13.58 4.47 25.24
CA CYS A 119 -13.65 3.48 26.30
C CYS A 119 -13.03 3.99 27.60
N ALA A 120 -13.53 3.49 28.73
CA ALA A 120 -13.06 3.81 30.06
C ALA A 120 -12.94 2.57 30.95
N ILE A 121 -11.99 2.60 31.88
CA ILE A 121 -11.87 1.64 32.97
C ILE A 121 -12.63 2.19 34.18
N VAL A 122 -13.70 1.52 34.58
CA VAL A 122 -14.61 1.92 35.66
C VAL A 122 -14.71 0.81 36.70
N ASP A 123 -14.29 1.09 37.93
CA ASP A 123 -14.22 0.11 39.03
C ASP A 123 -13.46 -1.19 38.65
N GLY A 124 -12.46 -1.05 37.77
CA GLY A 124 -11.66 -2.16 37.23
C GLY A 124 -12.30 -2.93 36.08
N GLY A 125 -13.53 -2.63 35.65
CA GLY A 125 -14.15 -3.17 34.44
C GLY A 125 -14.01 -2.23 33.24
N ALA A 126 -14.27 -2.72 32.02
CA ALA A 126 -14.24 -1.89 30.81
C ALA A 126 -15.66 -1.52 30.34
N LYS A 127 -15.85 -0.24 29.99
CA LYS A 127 -17.04 0.25 29.29
C LYS A 127 -16.64 1.04 28.05
N CYS A 128 -17.36 0.87 26.95
CA CYS A 128 -17.13 1.57 25.68
C CYS A 128 -18.43 2.21 25.16
N TRP A 129 -18.33 3.27 24.36
CA TRP A 129 -19.44 3.92 23.66
C TRP A 129 -18.96 4.55 22.34
N GLY A 130 -19.90 5.01 21.51
CA GLY A 130 -19.68 5.49 20.16
C GLY A 130 -19.89 4.40 19.11
N ARG A 131 -19.07 4.45 18.06
CA ARG A 131 -19.09 3.58 16.89
C ARG A 131 -18.92 2.11 17.28
N ASN A 132 -19.68 1.23 16.62
CA ASN A 132 -19.58 -0.21 16.83
C ASN A 132 -19.75 -1.04 15.55
N THR A 133 -19.55 -0.45 14.37
CA THR A 133 -19.84 -1.13 13.09
C THR A 133 -19.05 -2.42 12.89
N LEU A 134 -17.87 -2.54 13.51
CA LEU A 134 -16.96 -3.67 13.44
C LEU A 134 -16.82 -4.40 14.79
N GLY A 135 -17.63 -4.04 15.79
CA GLY A 135 -17.59 -4.62 17.12
C GLY A 135 -16.65 -3.91 18.10
N GLU A 136 -16.23 -2.68 17.81
CA GLU A 136 -15.29 -1.86 18.57
C GLU A 136 -15.64 -1.73 20.08
N LEU A 137 -16.93 -1.84 20.43
CA LEU A 137 -17.43 -1.77 21.80
C LEU A 137 -17.32 -3.09 22.57
N GLY A 138 -17.06 -4.22 21.90
CA GLY A 138 -16.83 -5.52 22.55
C GLY A 138 -18.04 -6.12 23.28
N ASN A 139 -19.25 -5.61 23.01
CA ASN A 139 -20.50 -6.00 23.69
C ASN A 139 -21.24 -7.15 23.00
N GLY A 140 -20.61 -7.80 22.01
CA GLY A 140 -21.19 -8.90 21.23
C GLY A 140 -22.10 -8.46 20.07
N GLY A 141 -22.39 -7.16 19.94
CA GLY A 141 -23.16 -6.58 18.84
C GLY A 141 -22.33 -5.67 17.94
N THR A 142 -22.98 -5.10 16.91
CA THR A 142 -22.37 -4.11 16.01
C THR A 142 -23.16 -2.78 15.95
N THR A 143 -24.01 -2.54 16.94
CA THR A 143 -24.80 -1.31 17.03
C THR A 143 -24.06 -0.26 17.83
N SER A 144 -23.84 0.92 17.24
CA SER A 144 -23.24 2.09 17.91
C SER A 144 -24.09 2.50 19.12
N SER A 145 -23.47 3.11 20.13
CA SER A 145 -24.13 3.48 21.37
C SER A 145 -23.72 4.88 21.83
N GLY A 146 -24.69 5.79 21.94
CA GLY A 146 -24.48 7.10 22.58
C GLY A 146 -24.32 7.05 24.09
N LEU A 147 -24.33 5.85 24.71
CA LEU A 147 -24.14 5.65 26.14
C LEU A 147 -23.08 4.56 26.40
N PRO A 148 -22.32 4.64 27.52
CA PRO A 148 -21.38 3.59 27.93
C PRO A 148 -22.04 2.21 28.10
N VAL A 149 -21.59 1.23 27.31
CA VAL A 149 -21.96 -0.19 27.42
C VAL A 149 -20.81 -1.01 27.99
N ALA A 150 -21.14 -2.07 28.73
CA ALA A 150 -20.14 -2.97 29.29
C ALA A 150 -19.51 -3.84 28.19
N VAL A 151 -18.19 -4.02 28.26
CA VAL A 151 -17.47 -4.96 27.40
C VAL A 151 -17.70 -6.39 27.90
N THR A 152 -17.97 -7.32 26.99
CA THR A 152 -18.29 -8.71 27.32
C THR A 152 -17.10 -9.37 28.02
N GLY A 153 -17.33 -9.93 29.21
CA GLY A 153 -16.30 -10.66 29.97
C GLY A 153 -15.33 -9.79 30.77
N LEU A 154 -15.34 -8.46 30.63
CA LEU A 154 -14.40 -7.54 31.30
C LEU A 154 -15.07 -6.73 32.41
N THR A 155 -15.61 -7.42 33.42
CA THR A 155 -16.32 -6.79 34.54
C THR A 155 -15.42 -6.30 35.68
N SER A 156 -14.17 -6.78 35.73
CA SER A 156 -13.17 -6.39 36.72
C SER A 156 -11.76 -6.77 36.24
N GLY A 157 -10.72 -6.26 36.93
CA GLY A 157 -9.33 -6.65 36.68
C GLY A 157 -8.63 -5.92 35.53
N VAL A 158 -9.31 -5.11 34.72
CA VAL A 158 -8.69 -4.34 33.63
C VAL A 158 -7.70 -3.33 34.20
N GLN A 159 -6.46 -3.40 33.75
CA GLN A 159 -5.35 -2.53 34.18
C GLN A 159 -5.06 -1.42 33.16
N GLN A 160 -5.15 -1.76 31.87
CA GLN A 160 -4.90 -0.85 30.75
C GLN A 160 -5.91 -1.08 29.64
N LEU A 161 -6.20 -0.05 28.86
CA LEU A 161 -7.17 -0.07 27.78
C LEU A 161 -6.74 0.93 26.70
N VAL A 162 -6.72 0.48 25.45
CA VAL A 162 -6.42 1.31 24.28
C VAL A 162 -7.52 1.12 23.26
N ALA A 163 -8.23 2.20 22.96
CA ALA A 163 -9.07 2.33 21.78
C ALA A 163 -8.16 2.82 20.63
N ALA A 164 -7.87 1.93 19.69
CA ALA A 164 -7.13 2.25 18.47
C ALA A 164 -8.10 2.83 17.42
N TYR A 165 -7.75 2.83 16.14
CA TYR A 165 -8.61 3.41 15.12
C TYR A 165 -9.97 2.67 15.01
N LYS A 166 -9.97 1.38 14.66
CA LYS A 166 -11.20 0.57 14.51
C LYS A 166 -11.23 -0.70 15.37
N HIS A 167 -10.34 -0.80 16.36
CA HIS A 167 -10.27 -1.90 17.31
C HIS A 167 -9.91 -1.39 18.71
N THR A 168 -10.06 -2.26 19.70
CA THR A 168 -9.81 -1.95 21.10
C THR A 168 -9.06 -3.11 21.76
N CYS A 169 -8.08 -2.79 22.60
CA CYS A 169 -7.32 -3.78 23.35
C CYS A 169 -7.25 -3.44 24.84
N ALA A 170 -7.14 -4.46 25.69
CA ALA A 170 -7.06 -4.34 27.14
C ALA A 170 -6.05 -5.33 27.73
N VAL A 171 -5.42 -4.93 28.84
CA VAL A 171 -4.67 -5.85 29.71
C VAL A 171 -5.50 -6.12 30.96
N VAL A 172 -5.67 -7.39 31.31
CA VAL A 172 -6.41 -7.82 32.52
C VAL A 172 -5.44 -8.36 33.56
N ALA A 173 -5.71 -8.12 34.85
CA ALA A 173 -4.90 -8.62 35.97
C ALA A 173 -4.79 -10.16 35.90
N GLY A 174 -3.56 -10.67 35.88
CA GLY A 174 -3.33 -12.06 35.48
C GLY A 174 -2.93 -12.21 34.02
N ASP A 175 -2.42 -11.12 33.42
CA ASP A 175 -1.31 -11.13 32.46
C ASP A 175 -1.71 -11.24 30.96
N ALA A 176 -2.96 -11.64 30.65
CA ALA A 176 -3.45 -11.73 29.28
C ALA A 176 -3.84 -10.37 28.66
N MET A 177 -3.30 -10.09 27.48
CA MET A 177 -3.79 -9.04 26.58
C MET A 177 -4.94 -9.56 25.72
N LEU A 178 -5.99 -8.76 25.61
CA LEU A 178 -7.19 -9.07 24.83
C LEU A 178 -7.45 -7.95 23.83
N CYS A 179 -7.84 -8.29 22.60
CA CYS A 179 -8.25 -7.32 21.58
C CYS A 179 -9.62 -7.67 20.98
N TRP A 180 -10.33 -6.70 20.43
CA TRP A 180 -11.58 -6.88 19.69
C TRP A 180 -11.85 -5.71 18.73
N GLY A 181 -12.78 -5.88 17.79
CA GLY A 181 -13.11 -4.93 16.73
C GLY A 181 -12.66 -5.41 15.35
N ALA A 182 -12.21 -4.48 14.51
CA ALA A 182 -11.64 -4.74 13.19
C ALA A 182 -10.37 -5.61 13.27
N ASN A 183 -10.14 -6.42 12.23
CA ASN A 183 -8.98 -7.31 12.15
C ASN A 183 -8.50 -7.55 10.71
N ASP A 184 -8.86 -6.69 9.76
CA ASP A 184 -8.62 -6.92 8.33
C ASP A 184 -7.12 -7.04 8.00
N TYR A 185 -6.24 -6.54 8.88
CA TYR A 185 -4.79 -6.62 8.78
C TYR A 185 -4.16 -7.40 9.95
N GLY A 186 -4.95 -8.17 10.72
CA GLY A 186 -4.46 -8.91 11.87
C GLY A 186 -4.27 -8.07 13.15
N GLU A 187 -4.86 -6.88 13.25
CA GLU A 187 -4.73 -5.94 14.37
C GLU A 187 -5.02 -6.52 15.76
N LEU A 188 -5.82 -7.58 15.82
CA LEU A 188 -6.18 -8.27 17.06
C LEU A 188 -5.09 -9.22 17.55
N GLY A 189 -4.12 -9.58 16.71
CA GLY A 189 -2.96 -10.38 17.10
C GLY A 189 -3.30 -11.82 17.47
N ASP A 190 -4.49 -12.32 17.09
CA ASP A 190 -4.98 -13.66 17.42
C ASP A 190 -4.62 -14.72 16.37
N GLY A 191 -3.73 -14.37 15.43
CA GLY A 191 -3.32 -15.24 14.33
C GLY A 191 -4.35 -15.34 13.20
N THR A 192 -5.38 -14.49 13.21
CA THR A 192 -6.41 -14.45 12.16
C THR A 192 -6.58 -13.02 11.63
N THR A 193 -7.30 -12.88 10.52
CA THR A 193 -7.76 -11.59 9.94
C THR A 193 -9.26 -11.35 10.17
N ILE A 194 -9.89 -12.14 11.04
CA ILE A 194 -11.34 -12.10 11.24
C ILE A 194 -11.68 -11.19 12.42
N GLY A 195 -12.51 -10.17 12.20
CA GLY A 195 -12.99 -9.27 13.26
C GLY A 195 -13.68 -9.98 14.42
N ARG A 196 -13.65 -9.36 15.62
CA ARG A 196 -14.24 -9.93 16.85
C ARG A 196 -15.16 -8.94 17.54
N LYS A 197 -16.40 -9.35 17.81
CA LYS A 197 -17.40 -8.53 18.51
C LYS A 197 -17.28 -8.61 20.04
N THR A 198 -16.39 -9.46 20.53
CA THR A 198 -16.08 -9.69 21.95
C THR A 198 -14.57 -9.86 22.09
N PRO A 199 -13.98 -9.52 23.26
CA PRO A 199 -12.54 -9.69 23.51
C PRO A 199 -12.04 -11.10 23.16
N VAL A 200 -10.93 -11.18 22.42
CA VAL A 200 -10.15 -12.40 22.12
C VAL A 200 -8.72 -12.25 22.64
N SER A 201 -8.07 -13.34 23.03
CA SER A 201 -6.67 -13.35 23.45
C SER A 201 -5.72 -13.05 22.30
N VAL A 202 -4.72 -12.21 22.59
CA VAL A 202 -3.59 -11.96 21.70
C VAL A 202 -2.58 -13.11 21.82
N SER A 203 -2.19 -13.70 20.69
CA SER A 203 -1.28 -14.84 20.64
C SER A 203 0.08 -14.52 21.26
N GLY A 204 0.50 -15.32 22.24
CA GLY A 204 1.83 -15.21 22.85
C GLY A 204 1.99 -14.03 23.83
N LEU A 205 0.92 -13.28 24.13
CA LEU A 205 0.88 -12.21 25.12
C LEU A 205 -0.05 -12.55 26.28
N ASP A 206 0.19 -13.73 26.85
CA ASP A 206 -0.52 -14.23 28.02
C ASP A 206 0.02 -13.66 29.34
N SER A 207 1.18 -12.97 29.32
CA SER A 207 1.78 -12.29 30.47
C SER A 207 2.71 -11.12 30.17
N ASP A 208 3.00 -10.34 31.22
CA ASP A 208 4.08 -9.34 31.29
C ASP A 208 3.92 -8.14 30.34
N VAL A 209 2.68 -7.82 29.92
CA VAL A 209 2.38 -6.62 29.13
C VAL A 209 2.31 -5.38 30.03
N THR A 210 3.24 -4.45 29.82
CA THR A 210 3.39 -3.24 30.64
C THR A 210 2.91 -1.97 29.97
N ALA A 211 2.77 -1.95 28.64
CA ALA A 211 2.23 -0.82 27.88
C ALA A 211 1.64 -1.32 26.56
N MET A 212 0.68 -0.56 26.01
CA MET A 212 0.07 -0.82 24.71
C MET A 212 -0.06 0.49 23.92
N SER A 213 -0.05 0.39 22.60
CA SER A 213 -0.39 1.46 21.68
C SER A 213 -1.12 0.87 20.47
N GLY A 214 -2.01 1.65 19.86
CA GLY A 214 -2.77 1.24 18.69
C GLY A 214 -2.77 2.33 17.64
N GLY A 215 -2.56 1.95 16.38
CA GLY A 215 -2.58 2.85 15.23
C GLY A 215 -3.81 2.68 14.35
N TYR A 216 -3.70 3.10 13.08
CA TYR A 216 -4.78 2.99 12.09
C TYR A 216 -5.22 1.54 11.85
N GLY A 217 -4.24 0.64 11.74
CA GLY A 217 -4.47 -0.78 11.48
C GLY A 217 -3.36 -1.63 12.08
N HIS A 218 -2.76 -1.21 13.20
CA HIS A 218 -1.72 -1.98 13.89
C HIS A 218 -1.82 -1.80 15.41
N THR A 219 -1.20 -2.71 16.15
CA THR A 219 -1.11 -2.70 17.60
C THR A 219 0.32 -2.98 18.02
N CYS A 220 0.79 -2.29 19.05
CA CYS A 220 2.06 -2.55 19.69
C CYS A 220 1.87 -2.74 21.19
N ALA A 221 2.72 -3.57 21.80
CA ALA A 221 2.75 -3.83 23.23
C ALA A 221 4.20 -3.95 23.72
N VAL A 222 4.46 -3.45 24.93
CA VAL A 222 5.74 -3.72 25.62
C VAL A 222 5.54 -4.94 26.51
N ALA A 223 6.21 -6.04 26.17
CA ALA A 223 6.10 -7.32 26.86
C ALA A 223 7.43 -8.08 26.87
N ASN A 224 7.69 -8.86 27.92
CA ASN A 224 8.88 -9.73 28.02
C ASN A 224 10.21 -9.01 27.72
N ASP A 225 10.42 -7.82 28.30
CA ASP A 225 11.61 -6.96 28.11
C ASP A 225 11.81 -6.41 26.67
N GLY A 226 10.80 -6.47 25.80
CA GLY A 226 10.85 -5.94 24.42
C GLY A 226 9.56 -5.27 23.95
N VAL A 227 9.61 -4.66 22.77
CA VAL A 227 8.43 -4.12 22.07
C VAL A 227 8.00 -5.14 21.04
N LYS A 228 6.71 -5.46 21.02
CA LYS A 228 6.09 -6.28 19.99
C LYS A 228 5.06 -5.46 19.22
N CYS A 229 5.07 -5.54 17.91
CA CYS A 229 4.11 -4.87 17.04
C CYS A 229 3.53 -5.87 16.04
N TRP A 230 2.26 -5.68 15.68
CA TRP A 230 1.57 -6.47 14.68
C TRP A 230 0.44 -5.68 14.03
N GLY A 231 -0.10 -6.21 12.93
CA GLY A 231 -1.10 -5.56 12.10
C GLY A 231 -0.50 -5.08 10.78
N TRP A 232 -1.11 -4.08 10.17
CA TRP A 232 -0.70 -3.44 8.91
C TRP A 232 0.69 -2.80 9.01
N ASN A 233 1.58 -3.05 8.02
CA ASN A 233 2.96 -2.50 8.00
C ASN A 233 3.36 -1.73 6.71
N ARG A 234 2.42 -1.16 5.94
CA ARG A 234 2.72 -0.54 4.62
C ARG A 234 3.79 0.55 4.62
N VAL A 235 3.98 1.27 5.73
CA VAL A 235 4.97 2.35 5.86
C VAL A 235 6.03 2.04 6.93
N GLY A 236 6.19 0.77 7.31
CA GLY A 236 7.18 0.34 8.30
C GLY A 236 6.77 0.56 9.76
N GLN A 237 5.49 0.85 10.03
CA GLN A 237 4.96 1.12 11.37
C GLN A 237 5.12 -0.01 12.42
N LEU A 238 5.42 -1.26 12.02
CA LEU A 238 5.75 -2.35 12.94
C LEU A 238 7.24 -2.42 13.28
N GLY A 239 8.13 -1.85 12.45
CA GLY A 239 9.57 -1.84 12.70
C GLY A 239 10.25 -3.22 12.68
N ASP A 240 9.66 -4.22 12.01
CA ASP A 240 10.17 -5.60 11.94
C ASP A 240 10.55 -6.06 10.52
N GLY A 241 10.45 -5.18 9.53
CA GLY A 241 10.75 -5.49 8.13
C GLY A 241 9.70 -6.34 7.40
N SER A 242 8.59 -6.71 8.05
CA SER A 242 7.48 -7.43 7.43
C SER A 242 6.54 -6.49 6.64
N ALA A 243 5.63 -7.02 5.81
CA ALA A 243 4.59 -6.20 5.15
C ALA A 243 3.33 -5.99 6.03
N TRP A 244 3.08 -6.93 6.94
CA TRP A 244 2.10 -6.93 8.03
C TRP A 244 2.25 -8.24 8.82
N THR A 245 1.69 -8.35 10.03
CA THR A 245 1.69 -9.60 10.81
C THR A 245 0.37 -9.81 11.57
N THR A 246 -0.12 -11.05 11.65
CA THR A 246 -1.34 -11.42 12.41
C THR A 246 -1.07 -11.81 13.86
N THR A 247 0.20 -11.85 14.26
CA THR A 247 0.63 -12.20 15.62
C THR A 247 1.73 -11.23 16.07
N PRO A 248 1.87 -10.95 17.37
CA PRO A 248 2.90 -10.06 17.89
C PRO A 248 4.32 -10.45 17.45
N GLY A 249 4.92 -9.65 16.58
CA GLY A 249 6.32 -9.76 16.16
C GLY A 249 7.23 -8.85 16.99
N ASP A 250 8.49 -9.22 17.20
CA ASP A 250 9.46 -8.35 17.86
C ASP A 250 9.84 -7.18 16.95
N VAL A 251 9.81 -5.96 17.49
CA VAL A 251 10.42 -4.81 16.83
C VAL A 251 11.92 -5.07 16.80
N ILE A 252 12.52 -5.05 15.60
CA ILE A 252 13.94 -5.37 15.44
C ILE A 252 14.77 -4.21 15.99
N ASP A 253 15.65 -4.50 16.96
CA ASP A 253 16.71 -3.59 17.39
C ASP A 253 17.92 -3.77 16.46
N PRO A 254 18.20 -2.84 15.53
CA PRO A 254 19.32 -2.96 14.60
C PRO A 254 20.69 -2.83 15.28
N SER A 255 20.75 -2.46 16.56
CA SER A 255 22.00 -2.31 17.33
C SER A 255 22.37 -3.54 18.17
N ALA A 256 21.48 -4.54 18.27
CA ALA A 256 21.75 -5.76 19.01
C ALA A 256 22.67 -6.69 18.18
N PRO A 257 23.88 -7.04 18.66
CA PRO A 257 24.69 -8.05 17.98
C PRO A 257 23.89 -9.35 17.91
N ASN A 258 23.91 -9.99 16.75
CA ASN A 258 23.16 -11.20 16.43
C ASN A 258 23.44 -12.32 17.47
N VAL A 259 22.65 -12.38 18.55
CA VAL A 259 22.71 -13.48 19.52
C VAL A 259 21.55 -14.41 19.21
N THR A 260 21.89 -15.54 18.61
CA THR A 260 20.97 -16.65 18.41
C THR A 260 20.31 -17.04 19.75
N PRO A 261 18.98 -16.99 19.91
CA PRO A 261 18.35 -17.36 21.16
C PRO A 261 18.48 -18.87 21.37
N THR A 262 19.36 -19.26 22.29
CA THR A 262 19.38 -20.62 22.85
C THR A 262 18.40 -20.67 24.02
N PRO A 263 17.40 -21.56 24.05
CA PRO A 263 16.44 -21.60 25.15
C PRO A 263 17.12 -22.22 26.36
N THR A 264 17.45 -21.41 27.36
CA THR A 264 17.83 -21.94 28.68
C THR A 264 17.09 -21.19 29.77
N ARG A 265 16.02 -21.80 30.27
CA ARG A 265 15.36 -21.41 31.51
C ARG A 265 16.33 -21.60 32.68
N THR A 266 16.70 -20.52 33.35
CA THR A 266 16.99 -20.57 34.78
C THR A 266 16.64 -19.25 35.45
N ALA A 267 15.62 -19.30 36.29
CA ALA A 267 15.22 -18.20 37.14
C ALA A 267 16.25 -17.98 38.26
N THR A 268 16.69 -16.74 38.46
CA THR A 268 17.03 -16.26 39.81
C THR A 268 16.89 -14.74 39.87
N SER A 269 16.09 -14.29 40.84
CA SER A 269 15.81 -12.89 41.12
C SER A 269 16.97 -12.21 41.85
N THR A 270 16.83 -10.88 41.92
CA THR A 270 17.54 -9.89 42.75
C THR A 270 18.66 -9.10 42.07
N ALA A 271 18.32 -7.90 41.60
CA ALA A 271 19.07 -6.68 41.91
C ALA A 271 18.29 -5.43 41.45
N THR A 272 18.17 -4.48 42.36
CA THR A 272 17.67 -3.12 42.17
C THR A 272 18.53 -2.35 41.16
N PRO A 273 17.98 -1.55 40.22
CA PRO A 273 18.82 -0.70 39.38
C PRO A 273 19.19 0.61 40.11
N PRO A 274 20.43 1.10 39.96
CA PRO A 274 20.87 2.37 40.51
C PRO A 274 20.37 3.54 39.65
N GLN A 275 20.10 4.64 40.35
CA GLN A 275 19.75 5.94 39.80
C GLN A 275 20.98 6.57 39.13
N ALA A 276 21.00 6.60 37.79
CA ALA A 276 22.01 7.35 37.03
C ALA A 276 21.44 8.70 36.60
N THR A 277 22.10 9.76 37.04
CA THR A 277 21.90 11.15 36.63
C THR A 277 22.71 11.39 35.36
N ALA A 278 22.05 11.72 34.25
CA ALA A 278 22.72 12.21 33.05
C ALA A 278 22.02 13.47 32.55
N THR A 279 22.77 14.56 32.55
CA THR A 279 22.44 15.85 31.95
C THR A 279 22.45 15.68 30.42
N PRO A 280 21.42 16.12 29.67
CA PRO A 280 21.43 16.01 28.23
C PRO A 280 22.45 17.02 27.67
N THR A 281 23.54 16.50 27.12
CA THR A 281 24.30 17.23 26.11
C THR A 281 23.63 16.90 24.79
N ALA A 282 23.18 17.91 24.07
CA ALA A 282 22.53 17.74 22.77
C ALA A 282 23.47 16.98 21.82
N THR A 283 23.08 15.76 21.47
CA THR A 283 23.58 15.03 20.32
C THR A 283 22.37 14.61 19.51
N SER A 284 22.45 14.91 18.22
CA SER A 284 21.44 14.70 17.19
C SER A 284 20.84 13.29 17.17
N GLU A 285 19.57 13.26 16.77
CA GLU A 285 18.74 12.15 16.30
C GLU A 285 19.52 11.06 15.51
N PRO A 286 19.27 9.75 15.71
CA PRO A 286 19.89 8.72 14.89
C PRO A 286 19.09 8.52 13.58
N ALA A 287 19.83 8.39 12.49
CA ALA A 287 19.35 8.17 11.12
C ALA A 287 18.77 6.75 10.91
N VAL A 288 17.86 6.64 9.95
CA VAL A 288 17.45 5.38 9.30
C VAL A 288 18.71 4.77 8.65
N VAL A 289 18.98 3.46 8.82
CA VAL A 289 20.06 2.76 8.08
C VAL A 289 19.91 3.11 6.60
N ASP A 290 20.81 3.77 5.88
CA ASP A 290 22.24 4.06 5.97
C ASP A 290 22.80 4.77 7.23
N ALA A 291 23.75 4.13 7.87
CA ALA A 291 24.58 4.73 8.90
C ALA A 291 26.04 4.73 8.44
N TYR A 292 26.39 5.60 7.48
CA TYR A 292 27.75 5.85 7.02
C TYR A 292 28.41 4.58 6.45
N GLU A 293 28.13 4.34 5.18
CA GLU A 293 28.64 3.25 4.35
C GLU A 293 30.12 2.90 4.60
N ASN A 294 30.38 1.59 4.62
CA ASN A 294 31.70 1.05 4.32
C ASN A 294 31.66 0.56 2.86
N ASP A 295 30.93 1.20 1.96
CA ASP A 295 30.70 0.73 0.59
C ASP A 295 30.93 1.79 -0.47
N ASP A 296 31.24 3.05 -0.09
CA ASP A 296 31.84 4.08 -0.95
C ASP A 296 33.10 3.59 -1.69
N GLU A 297 33.80 2.63 -1.08
CA GLU A 297 34.99 2.00 -1.60
C GLU A 297 34.72 0.55 -2.01
N CYS A 298 35.10 0.23 -3.25
CA CYS A 298 35.01 -1.12 -3.81
C CYS A 298 35.55 -2.25 -2.90
N ASN A 299 36.59 -1.99 -2.09
CA ASN A 299 37.21 -3.01 -1.24
C ASN A 299 36.32 -3.47 -0.07
N VAL A 300 35.34 -2.66 0.28
CA VAL A 300 34.45 -2.88 1.43
C VAL A 300 32.99 -3.09 1.02
N ALA A 301 32.74 -3.17 -0.29
CA ALA A 301 31.46 -3.47 -0.95
C ALA A 301 30.54 -4.45 -0.19
N GLY A 302 29.27 -4.05 -0.07
CA GLY A 302 28.18 -4.83 0.48
C GLY A 302 27.99 -6.16 -0.25
N THR A 303 27.65 -7.22 0.47
CA THR A 303 27.48 -8.55 -0.15
C THR A 303 26.00 -8.84 -0.38
N THR A 304 25.66 -9.26 -1.59
CA THR A 304 24.33 -9.76 -1.94
C THR A 304 24.42 -11.07 -2.72
N ALA A 305 23.32 -11.80 -2.79
CA ALA A 305 23.21 -13.03 -3.58
C ALA A 305 22.32 -12.79 -4.80
N ALA A 306 22.54 -13.55 -5.88
CA ALA A 306 21.56 -13.63 -6.95
C ALA A 306 20.23 -14.18 -6.40
N ASP A 307 19.13 -13.63 -6.88
CA ASP A 307 17.74 -13.94 -6.49
C ASP A 307 17.41 -13.67 -5.02
N ALA A 308 18.24 -12.89 -4.32
CA ALA A 308 17.90 -12.35 -3.01
C ALA A 308 16.79 -11.29 -3.12
N ALA A 309 16.15 -10.99 -1.99
CA ALA A 309 15.23 -9.87 -1.89
C ALA A 309 15.93 -8.56 -2.31
N ALA A 310 15.16 -7.65 -2.91
CA ALA A 310 15.69 -6.37 -3.33
C ALA A 310 16.15 -5.53 -2.12
N GLN A 311 17.19 -4.74 -2.31
CA GLN A 311 17.79 -3.89 -1.26
C GLN A 311 17.48 -2.43 -1.55
N THR A 312 17.08 -1.67 -0.53
CA THR A 312 16.84 -0.22 -0.67
C THR A 312 18.02 0.55 -0.08
N HIS A 313 18.47 1.55 -0.84
CA HIS A 313 19.65 2.37 -0.56
C HIS A 313 19.37 3.84 -0.85
N THR A 314 20.33 4.71 -0.53
CA THR A 314 20.21 6.16 -0.62
C THR A 314 21.55 6.80 -0.96
N PHE A 315 21.57 7.82 -1.80
CA PHE A 315 22.75 8.67 -1.98
C PHE A 315 22.71 9.82 -0.98
N HIS A 316 23.53 9.79 0.06
CA HIS A 316 23.51 10.71 1.20
C HIS A 316 24.28 12.00 0.98
N ASP A 317 25.39 11.91 0.26
CA ASP A 317 26.31 13.02 0.04
C ASP A 317 26.56 13.31 -1.45
N ALA A 318 27.15 14.47 -1.70
CA ALA A 318 27.50 14.85 -3.07
C ALA A 318 28.58 13.90 -3.62
N ALA A 319 28.30 13.31 -4.79
CA ALA A 319 29.14 12.28 -5.43
C ALA A 319 29.23 10.95 -4.68
N ASP A 320 28.23 10.66 -3.85
CA ASP A 320 28.07 9.37 -3.19
C ASP A 320 27.94 8.21 -4.20
N VAL A 321 28.53 7.06 -3.85
CA VAL A 321 28.58 5.86 -4.69
C VAL A 321 28.56 4.60 -3.87
N ASP A 322 27.70 3.65 -4.26
CA ASP A 322 27.48 2.48 -3.43
C ASP A 322 28.03 1.25 -4.16
N TRP A 323 28.87 0.46 -3.49
CA TRP A 323 29.43 -0.75 -4.07
C TRP A 323 28.81 -2.02 -3.49
N LEU A 324 28.34 -2.88 -4.38
CA LEU A 324 27.83 -4.22 -4.06
C LEU A 324 28.69 -5.29 -4.72
N ARG A 325 28.68 -6.50 -4.18
CA ARG A 325 29.29 -7.69 -4.78
C ARG A 325 28.40 -8.91 -4.64
N PHE A 326 28.46 -9.78 -5.64
CA PHE A 326 27.80 -11.08 -5.63
C PHE A 326 28.66 -12.14 -6.31
N ASN A 327 28.44 -13.40 -5.94
CA ASN A 327 29.11 -14.52 -6.59
C ASN A 327 28.31 -14.98 -7.81
N ALA A 328 28.97 -15.08 -8.94
CA ALA A 328 28.41 -15.50 -10.22
C ALA A 328 28.99 -16.87 -10.62
N THR A 329 28.14 -17.72 -11.20
CA THR A 329 28.53 -19.06 -11.64
C THR A 329 28.84 -19.06 -13.13
N ALA A 330 29.90 -19.76 -13.55
CA ALA A 330 30.31 -19.84 -14.96
C ALA A 330 29.17 -20.32 -15.87
N GLY A 331 28.95 -19.60 -16.97
CA GLY A 331 27.92 -19.90 -17.98
C GLY A 331 26.50 -19.50 -17.57
N ARG A 332 26.33 -18.72 -16.50
CA ARG A 332 25.04 -18.12 -16.13
C ARG A 332 24.99 -16.65 -16.50
N THR A 333 23.80 -16.17 -16.82
CA THR A 333 23.55 -14.75 -17.07
C THR A 333 22.81 -14.13 -15.89
N TYR A 334 23.23 -12.94 -15.49
CA TYR A 334 22.64 -12.19 -14.38
C TYR A 334 22.15 -10.83 -14.87
N ARG A 335 21.05 -10.35 -14.27
CA ARG A 335 20.51 -9.01 -14.48
C ARG A 335 20.58 -8.23 -13.18
N ILE A 336 21.14 -7.04 -13.26
CA ILE A 336 21.11 -6.03 -12.20
C ILE A 336 20.00 -5.05 -12.59
N ASP A 337 18.96 -5.00 -11.77
CA ASP A 337 17.85 -4.06 -11.90
C ASP A 337 17.94 -3.04 -10.76
N VAL A 338 17.92 -1.76 -11.12
CA VAL A 338 17.76 -0.65 -10.19
C VAL A 338 16.42 0.02 -10.49
N GLU A 339 15.62 0.24 -9.46
CA GLU A 339 14.33 0.93 -9.55
C GLU A 339 14.36 2.20 -8.70
N ILE A 340 13.91 3.31 -9.26
CA ILE A 340 13.82 4.59 -8.58
C ILE A 340 12.39 4.77 -8.06
N PRO A 341 12.18 4.84 -6.74
CA PRO A 341 10.85 5.01 -6.18
C PRO A 341 10.31 6.41 -6.49
N VAL A 342 8.99 6.51 -6.56
CA VAL A 342 8.26 7.77 -6.74
C VAL A 342 8.69 8.79 -5.68
N GLY A 343 8.91 10.03 -6.13
CA GLY A 343 9.36 11.13 -5.26
C GLY A 343 10.88 11.21 -5.10
N SER A 344 11.62 10.19 -5.56
CA SER A 344 13.08 10.23 -5.50
C SER A 344 13.71 10.85 -6.75
N ARG A 345 14.71 11.71 -6.53
CA ARG A 345 15.48 12.37 -7.61
C ARG A 345 16.72 11.61 -8.04
N ALA A 346 16.86 10.35 -7.61
CA ALA A 346 17.99 9.52 -8.00
C ALA A 346 17.99 9.31 -9.53
N ASP A 347 19.15 9.49 -10.15
CA ASP A 347 19.43 9.24 -11.55
C ASP A 347 20.63 8.32 -11.61
N VAL A 348 20.38 7.00 -11.70
CA VAL A 348 21.39 5.99 -11.33
C VAL A 348 22.17 5.48 -12.52
N VAL A 349 23.48 5.52 -12.37
CA VAL A 349 24.45 4.83 -13.22
C VAL A 349 24.82 3.51 -12.58
N ILE A 350 24.81 2.45 -13.39
CA ILE A 350 25.33 1.13 -12.99
C ILE A 350 26.64 0.91 -13.72
N GLU A 351 27.69 0.55 -13.00
CA GLU A 351 28.94 0.05 -13.58
C GLU A 351 29.29 -1.32 -13.01
N LEU A 352 29.78 -2.22 -13.84
CA LEU A 352 30.16 -3.57 -13.44
C LEU A 352 31.66 -3.77 -13.52
N TYR A 353 32.24 -4.46 -12.54
CA TYR A 353 33.67 -4.70 -12.42
C TYR A 353 33.96 -6.16 -12.01
N ARG A 354 35.13 -6.67 -12.43
CA ARG A 354 35.68 -7.96 -11.94
C ARG A 354 36.71 -7.79 -10.83
N GLY A 355 37.03 -6.56 -10.46
CA GLY A 355 37.94 -6.22 -9.37
C GLY A 355 38.15 -4.71 -9.24
N CYS A 356 38.51 -4.25 -8.04
CA CYS A 356 38.58 -2.83 -7.71
C CYS A 356 39.62 -2.03 -8.49
N ASP A 357 40.72 -2.68 -8.90
CA ASP A 357 41.79 -2.04 -9.68
C ASP A 357 41.61 -2.26 -11.20
N GLN A 358 40.46 -2.78 -11.63
CA GLN A 358 40.15 -3.05 -13.04
C GLN A 358 39.23 -1.99 -13.63
N ALA A 359 39.22 -1.89 -14.96
CA ALA A 359 38.25 -1.04 -15.64
C ALA A 359 36.85 -1.68 -15.58
N SER A 360 35.80 -0.85 -15.66
CA SER A 360 34.43 -1.37 -15.80
C SER A 360 34.32 -2.22 -17.05
N ILE A 361 33.65 -3.36 -16.91
CA ILE A 361 33.41 -4.30 -18.00
C ILE A 361 32.11 -3.98 -18.73
N ASP A 362 31.18 -3.30 -18.06
CA ASP A 362 29.96 -2.77 -18.67
C ASP A 362 29.40 -1.59 -17.86
N ARG A 363 28.53 -0.78 -18.47
CA ARG A 363 27.97 0.44 -17.88
C ARG A 363 26.60 0.80 -18.46
N TRP A 364 25.64 1.05 -17.58
CA TRP A 364 24.39 1.74 -17.88
C TRP A 364 24.46 3.21 -17.46
N ASN A 365 24.09 4.13 -18.35
CA ASN A 365 24.12 5.58 -18.09
C ASN A 365 23.11 6.31 -18.98
N GLU A 366 21.82 6.04 -18.75
CA GLU A 366 20.74 6.86 -19.28
C GLU A 366 20.30 7.85 -18.20
N ASN A 367 19.87 9.05 -18.62
CA ASN A 367 19.59 10.14 -17.68
C ASN A 367 18.10 10.17 -17.34
N PHE A 368 17.79 10.18 -16.05
CA PHE A 368 16.45 10.35 -15.49
C PHE A 368 15.44 9.25 -15.88
N THR A 369 15.92 8.02 -16.02
CA THR A 369 15.06 6.85 -16.15
C THR A 369 14.53 6.42 -14.77
N PRO A 370 13.27 5.99 -14.63
CA PRO A 370 12.72 5.42 -13.38
C PRO A 370 13.36 4.08 -13.00
N GLY A 371 14.27 3.55 -13.81
CA GLY A 371 15.10 2.41 -13.47
C GLY A 371 16.36 2.35 -14.32
N ALA A 372 17.33 1.56 -13.88
CA ALA A 372 18.55 1.27 -14.63
C ALA A 372 18.75 -0.25 -14.69
N ARG A 373 19.30 -0.74 -15.80
CA ARG A 373 19.43 -2.18 -16.04
C ARG A 373 20.80 -2.51 -16.60
N LEU A 374 21.38 -3.62 -16.15
CA LEU A 374 22.61 -4.14 -16.75
C LEU A 374 22.55 -5.67 -16.76
N GLN A 375 22.97 -6.30 -17.87
CA GLN A 375 23.03 -7.76 -18.00
C GLN A 375 24.48 -8.21 -18.18
N VAL A 376 24.84 -9.33 -17.55
CA VAL A 376 26.19 -9.89 -17.65
C VAL A 376 26.15 -11.41 -17.69
N GLU A 377 26.85 -12.00 -18.64
CA GLU A 377 27.18 -13.43 -18.64
C GLU A 377 28.50 -13.65 -17.88
N ALA A 378 28.47 -14.51 -16.86
CA ALA A 378 29.65 -14.89 -16.11
C ALA A 378 30.46 -15.94 -16.89
N THR A 379 31.72 -15.64 -17.17
CA THR A 379 32.57 -16.53 -18.00
C THR A 379 33.33 -17.58 -17.20
N GLU A 380 33.43 -17.36 -15.89
CA GLU A 380 34.04 -18.26 -14.91
C GLU A 380 33.30 -18.13 -13.57
N ASP A 381 33.60 -18.99 -12.59
CA ASP A 381 33.10 -18.79 -11.24
C ASP A 381 33.84 -17.59 -10.63
N GLU A 382 33.16 -16.45 -10.52
CA GLU A 382 33.76 -15.16 -10.18
C GLU A 382 32.92 -14.37 -9.17
N THR A 383 33.53 -13.38 -8.53
CA THR A 383 32.80 -12.35 -7.77
C THR A 383 32.72 -11.11 -8.64
N LEU A 384 31.50 -10.71 -9.00
CA LEU A 384 31.24 -9.48 -9.74
C LEU A 384 30.94 -8.35 -8.74
N LEU A 385 31.41 -7.14 -9.07
CA LEU A 385 31.17 -5.93 -8.29
C LEU A 385 30.33 -4.95 -9.09
N VAL A 386 29.29 -4.43 -8.45
CA VAL A 386 28.37 -3.43 -8.99
C VAL A 386 28.67 -2.12 -8.29
N ARG A 387 28.93 -1.07 -9.05
CA ARG A 387 29.04 0.29 -8.55
C ARG A 387 27.82 1.08 -9.00
N LEU A 388 27.13 1.68 -8.05
CA LEU A 388 25.97 2.53 -8.27
C LEU A 388 26.35 3.97 -7.96
N SER A 389 25.96 4.91 -8.80
CA SER A 389 26.27 6.33 -8.57
C SER A 389 25.17 7.22 -9.12
N ASN A 390 24.89 8.33 -8.45
CA ASN A 390 23.98 9.34 -8.98
C ASN A 390 24.67 10.19 -10.07
N VAL A 391 24.00 10.41 -11.21
CA VAL A 391 24.51 11.23 -12.33
C VAL A 391 24.73 12.68 -11.87
N ASP A 392 23.75 13.26 -11.17
CA ASP A 392 23.86 14.60 -10.61
C ASP A 392 24.42 14.53 -9.19
N ALA A 393 25.74 14.68 -9.09
CA ALA A 393 26.47 14.70 -7.83
C ALA A 393 26.02 15.81 -6.86
N THR A 394 25.14 16.74 -7.24
CA THR A 394 24.57 17.74 -6.33
C THR A 394 23.24 17.33 -5.71
N VAL A 395 22.63 16.25 -6.20
CA VAL A 395 21.39 15.67 -5.70
C VAL A 395 21.73 14.52 -4.76
N ALA A 396 21.55 14.75 -3.47
CA ALA A 396 21.80 13.76 -2.42
C ALA A 396 20.94 14.06 -1.19
N GLY A 397 20.86 13.10 -0.27
CA GLY A 397 20.09 13.13 0.97
C GLY A 397 19.14 11.94 1.09
N GLY A 398 18.49 11.79 2.24
CA GLY A 398 17.62 10.64 2.54
C GLY A 398 16.41 10.45 1.61
N ASP A 399 16.10 11.43 0.76
CA ASP A 399 15.02 11.34 -0.25
C ASP A 399 15.55 10.88 -1.63
N VAL A 400 16.86 10.73 -1.81
CA VAL A 400 17.50 10.26 -3.04
C VAL A 400 17.74 8.75 -2.94
N ARG A 401 16.64 8.00 -2.97
CA ARG A 401 16.55 6.56 -2.74
C ARG A 401 16.54 5.78 -4.06
N TYR A 402 17.00 4.54 -4.00
CA TYR A 402 16.80 3.57 -5.06
C TYR A 402 16.71 2.16 -4.48
N THR A 403 16.19 1.23 -5.26
CA THR A 403 16.14 -0.19 -4.91
C THR A 403 16.96 -0.98 -5.93
N VAL A 404 17.77 -1.95 -5.50
CA VAL A 404 18.58 -2.81 -6.38
C VAL A 404 18.28 -4.28 -6.17
N ARG A 405 18.19 -5.04 -7.27
CA ARG A 405 18.03 -6.50 -7.29
C ARG A 405 18.99 -7.12 -8.29
N ILE A 406 19.52 -8.29 -7.95
CA ILE A 406 20.32 -9.12 -8.86
C ILE A 406 19.55 -10.41 -9.10
N THR A 407 19.23 -10.71 -10.36
CA THR A 407 18.41 -11.86 -10.77
C THR A 407 19.24 -12.79 -11.66
N GLU A 408 19.28 -14.09 -11.38
CA GLU A 408 19.79 -15.08 -12.35
C GLU A 408 18.75 -15.26 -13.46
N LEU A 409 19.16 -15.09 -14.71
CA LEU A 409 18.29 -15.25 -15.86
C LEU A 409 18.36 -16.68 -16.40
N ALA A 410 17.22 -17.21 -16.82
CA ALA A 410 17.17 -18.49 -17.51
C ALA A 410 17.71 -18.36 -18.96
N ASP A 411 18.53 -19.34 -19.37
CA ASP A 411 19.00 -19.53 -20.75
C ASP A 411 17.81 -19.78 -21.71
N GLU A 412 17.88 -19.27 -22.96
CA GLU A 412 16.90 -19.41 -24.08
C GLU A 412 15.46 -19.73 -23.64
N PRO A 413 14.52 -18.76 -23.69
CA PRO A 413 13.24 -18.89 -23.03
C PRO A 413 12.45 -20.11 -23.53
N ASP A 414 12.26 -21.11 -22.66
CA ASP A 414 11.18 -22.07 -22.85
C ASP A 414 9.89 -21.33 -22.47
N HIS A 415 9.39 -20.53 -23.41
CA HIS A 415 8.15 -19.80 -23.25
C HIS A 415 7.01 -20.81 -23.03
N GLY A 416 6.07 -20.48 -22.15
CA GLY A 416 4.84 -21.23 -22.05
C GLY A 416 3.85 -20.88 -23.15
N ALA A 417 2.58 -20.70 -22.77
CA ALA A 417 1.52 -20.29 -23.66
C ALA A 417 0.89 -18.99 -23.17
N LEU A 418 0.52 -18.10 -24.11
CA LEU A 418 -0.23 -16.89 -23.83
C LEU A 418 -1.57 -16.94 -24.55
N ILE A 419 -2.66 -16.71 -23.82
CA ILE A 419 -3.99 -16.47 -24.37
C ILE A 419 -4.39 -15.04 -24.02
N ILE A 420 -4.69 -14.25 -25.04
CA ILE A 420 -5.22 -12.88 -24.93
C ILE A 420 -6.65 -12.91 -25.42
N VAL A 421 -7.59 -12.37 -24.65
CA VAL A 421 -8.99 -12.25 -25.02
C VAL A 421 -9.41 -10.78 -24.97
N ALA A 422 -9.73 -10.22 -26.13
CA ALA A 422 -10.38 -8.92 -26.27
C ALA A 422 -11.87 -9.14 -26.54
N GLY A 423 -12.69 -8.94 -25.51
CA GLY A 423 -14.14 -9.07 -25.63
C GLY A 423 -14.80 -7.91 -26.36
N ARG A 424 -16.13 -7.93 -26.34
CA ARG A 424 -17.00 -6.81 -26.73
C ARG A 424 -18.37 -6.97 -26.08
N LEU A 425 -18.86 -5.97 -25.36
CA LEU A 425 -20.24 -5.95 -24.85
C LEU A 425 -21.28 -5.79 -25.96
N ARG A 426 -21.11 -4.78 -26.84
CA ARG A 426 -22.14 -4.40 -27.83
C ARG A 426 -21.58 -3.83 -29.13
N SER A 427 -22.44 -3.68 -30.13
CA SER A 427 -22.05 -3.05 -31.40
C SER A 427 -21.81 -1.56 -31.19
N GLY A 428 -20.63 -1.06 -31.59
CA GLY A 428 -20.26 0.35 -31.41
C GLY A 428 -19.97 0.72 -29.96
N ASP A 429 -19.47 -0.25 -29.19
CA ASP A 429 -19.00 -0.03 -27.82
C ASP A 429 -17.94 1.09 -27.77
N PRO A 430 -18.16 2.15 -26.97
CA PRO A 430 -17.23 3.28 -26.88
C PRO A 430 -15.85 2.88 -26.37
N LEU A 431 -15.73 1.80 -25.57
CA LEU A 431 -14.47 1.35 -25.00
C LEU A 431 -13.78 0.27 -25.83
N GLN A 432 -14.36 -0.15 -26.95
CA GLN A 432 -13.74 -1.18 -27.78
C GLN A 432 -12.30 -0.81 -28.20
N GLN A 433 -12.05 0.48 -28.48
CA GLN A 433 -10.72 0.93 -28.84
C GLN A 433 -9.75 0.82 -27.66
N ASN A 434 -10.17 1.16 -26.44
CA ASN A 434 -9.38 1.00 -25.22
C ASN A 434 -9.01 -0.47 -25.00
N ILE A 435 -9.99 -1.38 -25.10
CA ILE A 435 -9.79 -2.83 -24.97
C ILE A 435 -8.76 -3.32 -25.99
N HIS A 436 -8.87 -2.88 -27.25
CA HIS A 436 -7.90 -3.24 -28.28
C HIS A 436 -6.51 -2.68 -28.00
N ASN A 437 -6.39 -1.43 -27.55
CA ASN A 437 -5.10 -0.82 -27.26
C ASN A 437 -4.33 -1.60 -26.19
N VAL A 438 -5.01 -2.00 -25.11
CA VAL A 438 -4.38 -2.78 -24.04
C VAL A 438 -3.98 -4.17 -24.54
N THR A 439 -4.87 -4.87 -25.25
CA THR A 439 -4.58 -6.22 -25.74
C THR A 439 -3.50 -6.25 -26.82
N ASP A 440 -3.44 -5.25 -27.70
CA ASP A 440 -2.37 -5.06 -28.67
C ASP A 440 -1.03 -4.73 -27.97
N ALA A 441 -1.07 -3.98 -26.86
CA ALA A 441 0.11 -3.71 -26.03
C ALA A 441 0.63 -4.97 -25.33
N VAL A 442 -0.26 -5.81 -24.76
CA VAL A 442 0.10 -7.12 -24.19
C VAL A 442 0.74 -8.00 -25.25
N PHE A 443 0.11 -8.14 -26.42
CA PHE A 443 0.67 -8.89 -27.53
C PHE A 443 2.09 -8.42 -27.91
N SER A 444 2.28 -7.11 -28.00
CA SER A 444 3.56 -6.50 -28.34
C SER A 444 4.64 -6.73 -27.28
N ILE A 445 4.28 -6.69 -25.98
CA ILE A 445 5.21 -7.00 -24.88
C ILE A 445 5.73 -8.43 -25.02
N TYR A 446 4.85 -9.40 -25.25
CA TYR A 446 5.27 -10.80 -25.34
C TYR A 446 6.09 -11.10 -26.59
N GLN A 447 5.80 -10.42 -27.72
CA GLN A 447 6.68 -10.48 -28.89
C GLN A 447 8.07 -9.87 -28.61
N ALA A 448 8.13 -8.76 -27.88
CA ALA A 448 9.38 -8.08 -27.56
C ALA A 448 10.29 -8.94 -26.66
N VAL A 449 9.72 -9.79 -25.81
CA VAL A 449 10.49 -10.78 -25.01
C VAL A 449 10.80 -12.07 -25.78
N GLY A 450 10.61 -12.09 -27.10
CA GLY A 450 10.98 -13.23 -27.94
C GLY A 450 9.96 -14.36 -28.01
N MET A 451 8.76 -14.21 -27.42
CA MET A 451 7.73 -15.25 -27.49
C MET A 451 7.28 -15.44 -28.95
N PRO A 452 7.40 -16.66 -29.50
CA PRO A 452 7.04 -16.91 -30.89
C PRO A 452 5.52 -16.87 -31.07
N ALA A 453 5.07 -16.43 -32.24
CA ALA A 453 3.66 -16.19 -32.51
C ALA A 453 2.78 -17.46 -32.38
N ASP A 454 3.34 -18.66 -32.58
CA ASP A 454 2.64 -19.93 -32.42
C ASP A 454 2.36 -20.31 -30.96
N ARG A 455 3.02 -19.65 -30.00
CA ARG A 455 2.78 -19.71 -28.55
C ARG A 455 1.83 -18.64 -28.02
N ILE A 456 1.22 -17.84 -28.91
CA ILE A 456 0.21 -16.85 -28.57
C ILE A 456 -1.12 -17.21 -29.26
N ARG A 457 -2.21 -17.16 -28.52
CA ARG A 457 -3.58 -17.13 -29.05
C ARG A 457 -4.19 -15.78 -28.69
N TYR A 458 -4.54 -14.99 -29.70
CA TYR A 458 -5.20 -13.71 -29.51
C TYR A 458 -6.61 -13.80 -30.08
N LEU A 459 -7.56 -13.99 -29.18
CA LEU A 459 -8.98 -14.09 -29.46
C LEU A 459 -9.61 -12.70 -29.40
N ALA A 460 -10.14 -12.21 -30.52
CA ALA A 460 -10.84 -10.93 -30.56
C ALA A 460 -11.99 -10.94 -31.56
N THR A 461 -12.99 -10.08 -31.35
CA THR A 461 -14.09 -9.92 -32.32
C THR A 461 -13.67 -9.21 -33.61
N ASP A 462 -12.54 -8.49 -33.58
CA ASP A 462 -11.97 -7.78 -34.72
C ASP A 462 -10.77 -8.53 -35.31
N SER A 463 -10.94 -9.13 -36.49
CA SER A 463 -9.89 -9.89 -37.20
C SER A 463 -8.73 -9.05 -37.74
N THR A 464 -8.78 -7.72 -37.60
CA THR A 464 -7.72 -6.83 -38.08
C THR A 464 -6.60 -6.60 -37.06
N ARG A 465 -6.73 -7.12 -35.83
CA ARG A 465 -5.69 -6.97 -34.81
C ARG A 465 -4.37 -7.63 -35.26
N PRO A 466 -3.20 -7.02 -34.98
CA PRO A 466 -1.89 -7.48 -35.45
C PRO A 466 -1.55 -8.92 -35.06
N GLY A 467 -2.09 -9.42 -33.95
CA GLY A 467 -1.88 -10.79 -33.48
C GLY A 467 -3.06 -11.73 -33.60
N TRP A 468 -4.16 -11.31 -34.23
CA TRP A 468 -5.43 -12.04 -34.23
C TRP A 468 -5.26 -13.49 -34.68
N THR A 469 -5.76 -14.43 -33.88
CA THR A 469 -5.78 -15.86 -34.23
C THR A 469 -7.17 -16.35 -34.56
N ASP A 470 -8.17 -16.01 -33.74
CA ASP A 470 -9.55 -16.49 -33.88
C ASP A 470 -10.56 -15.54 -33.22
N SER A 471 -11.85 -15.75 -33.46
CA SER A 471 -12.92 -14.98 -32.82
C SER A 471 -13.01 -15.28 -31.31
N ALA A 472 -13.28 -14.25 -30.49
CA ALA A 472 -13.56 -14.39 -29.06
C ALA A 472 -14.92 -15.09 -28.82
N THR A 473 -14.89 -16.42 -28.67
CA THR A 473 -16.07 -17.25 -28.39
C THR A 473 -15.74 -18.26 -27.30
N THR A 474 -16.76 -18.74 -26.60
CA THR A 474 -16.60 -19.76 -25.54
C THR A 474 -15.89 -21.01 -26.07
N ALA A 475 -16.26 -21.48 -27.27
CA ALA A 475 -15.67 -22.67 -27.90
C ALA A 475 -14.19 -22.48 -28.29
N ASN A 476 -13.82 -21.30 -28.78
CA ASN A 476 -12.42 -21.03 -29.15
C ASN A 476 -11.54 -20.84 -27.90
N LEU A 477 -12.09 -20.25 -26.83
CA LEU A 477 -11.37 -20.09 -25.57
C LEU A 477 -11.16 -21.44 -24.87
N GLU A 478 -12.21 -22.28 -24.82
CA GLU A 478 -12.13 -23.66 -24.34
C GLU A 478 -11.04 -24.43 -25.07
N ALA A 479 -11.10 -24.50 -26.41
CA ALA A 479 -10.10 -25.21 -27.22
C ALA A 479 -8.69 -24.62 -27.07
N ALA A 480 -8.56 -23.31 -26.83
CA ALA A 480 -7.27 -22.70 -26.55
C ALA A 480 -6.68 -23.23 -25.22
N ILE A 481 -7.50 -23.35 -24.17
CA ILE A 481 -7.07 -23.80 -22.84
C ILE A 481 -6.85 -25.31 -22.81
N THR A 482 -7.82 -26.10 -23.28
CA THR A 482 -7.87 -27.55 -23.05
C THR A 482 -7.19 -28.37 -24.13
N ASP A 483 -7.06 -27.87 -25.36
CA ASP A 483 -6.40 -28.57 -26.47
C ASP A 483 -5.06 -27.94 -26.84
N TRP A 484 -5.05 -26.64 -27.16
CA TRP A 484 -3.86 -25.99 -27.71
C TRP A 484 -2.75 -25.77 -26.67
N ALA A 485 -3.09 -25.33 -25.46
CA ALA A 485 -2.10 -25.03 -24.44
C ALA A 485 -1.38 -26.28 -23.92
N VAL A 486 -2.02 -27.46 -23.96
CA VAL A 486 -1.50 -28.73 -23.42
C VAL A 486 -0.09 -29.06 -23.93
N ASP A 487 0.16 -28.86 -25.22
CA ASP A 487 1.46 -29.18 -25.84
C ASP A 487 2.54 -28.10 -25.59
N LEU A 488 2.17 -26.97 -24.98
CA LEU A 488 3.01 -25.77 -24.87
C LEU A 488 3.40 -25.43 -23.43
N VAL A 489 2.79 -26.06 -22.43
CA VAL A 489 2.98 -25.79 -21.00
C VAL A 489 3.51 -27.01 -20.24
N GLY A 490 3.81 -26.86 -18.95
CA GLY A 490 4.45 -27.91 -18.14
C GLY A 490 5.98 -27.85 -18.20
N ASP A 491 6.65 -28.66 -17.36
CA ASP A 491 8.12 -28.63 -17.18
C ASP A 491 8.67 -27.23 -16.81
N GLY A 492 7.91 -26.49 -16.00
CA GLY A 492 8.24 -25.12 -15.59
C GLY A 492 7.61 -24.01 -16.45
N ARG A 493 7.05 -24.36 -17.60
CA ARG A 493 6.33 -23.42 -18.48
C ARG A 493 4.90 -23.16 -18.00
N ALA A 494 4.54 -21.88 -17.90
CA ALA A 494 3.22 -21.46 -17.46
C ALA A 494 2.25 -21.20 -18.61
N LEU A 495 0.95 -21.42 -18.38
CA LEU A 495 -0.10 -20.75 -19.15
C LEU A 495 -0.30 -19.35 -18.55
N THR A 496 -0.31 -18.31 -19.38
CA THR A 496 -0.81 -16.99 -18.99
C THR A 496 -2.06 -16.67 -19.80
N LEU A 497 -3.14 -16.34 -19.10
CA LEU A 497 -4.43 -15.98 -19.65
C LEU A 497 -4.76 -14.55 -19.26
N TYR A 498 -4.85 -13.66 -20.24
CA TYR A 498 -5.29 -12.28 -20.04
C TYR A 498 -6.64 -12.07 -20.73
N ILE A 499 -7.64 -11.62 -19.97
CA ILE A 499 -8.99 -11.39 -20.46
C ILE A 499 -9.41 -9.97 -20.09
N ILE A 500 -9.92 -9.23 -21.06
CA ILE A 500 -10.47 -7.89 -20.85
C ILE A 500 -11.77 -7.71 -21.62
N ASP A 501 -12.82 -7.33 -20.89
CA ASP A 501 -14.07 -6.80 -21.40
C ASP A 501 -14.91 -6.24 -20.23
N HIS A 502 -16.12 -5.82 -20.54
CA HIS A 502 -17.18 -5.60 -19.57
C HIS A 502 -17.47 -6.88 -18.76
N GLY A 503 -17.87 -6.70 -17.51
CA GLY A 503 -18.18 -7.78 -16.58
C GLY A 503 -19.34 -7.45 -15.66
N ILE A 504 -19.99 -8.50 -15.19
CA ILE A 504 -20.89 -8.50 -14.03
C ILE A 504 -20.36 -9.53 -13.03
N GLN A 505 -20.97 -9.61 -11.85
CA GLN A 505 -20.60 -10.64 -10.88
C GLN A 505 -20.66 -12.04 -11.51
N ASP A 506 -19.58 -12.81 -11.36
CA ASP A 506 -19.36 -14.17 -11.85
C ASP A 506 -19.37 -14.33 -13.40
N GLN A 507 -19.35 -13.24 -14.18
CA GLN A 507 -19.44 -13.33 -15.64
C GLN A 507 -18.76 -12.19 -16.40
N LEU A 508 -18.12 -12.53 -17.51
CA LEU A 508 -17.53 -11.61 -18.48
C LEU A 508 -18.11 -11.80 -19.89
N TYR A 509 -18.08 -10.74 -20.68
CA TYR A 509 -18.49 -10.69 -22.07
C TYR A 509 -17.32 -11.13 -22.99
N LEU A 510 -17.56 -12.09 -23.88
CA LEU A 510 -16.60 -12.47 -24.95
C LEU A 510 -17.03 -11.84 -26.28
N ASP A 511 -18.32 -11.96 -26.60
CA ASP A 511 -18.98 -11.20 -27.66
C ASP A 511 -20.47 -11.08 -27.33
N GLY A 512 -20.86 -9.99 -26.68
CA GLY A 512 -22.25 -9.74 -26.33
C GLY A 512 -23.19 -9.49 -27.49
N VAL A 513 -22.69 -9.18 -28.68
CA VAL A 513 -23.52 -9.10 -29.88
C VAL A 513 -24.00 -10.49 -30.31
N SER A 514 -23.17 -11.53 -30.14
CA SER A 514 -23.52 -12.92 -30.44
C SER A 514 -23.96 -13.74 -29.22
N GLY A 515 -24.01 -13.12 -28.04
CA GLY A 515 -24.45 -13.75 -26.79
C GLY A 515 -23.41 -14.64 -26.14
N GLN A 516 -22.12 -14.51 -26.51
CA GLN A 516 -21.03 -15.27 -25.91
C GLN A 516 -20.60 -14.63 -24.59
N ARG A 517 -20.61 -15.43 -23.52
CA ARG A 517 -20.21 -15.07 -22.16
C ARG A 517 -19.24 -16.13 -21.63
N LEU A 518 -18.42 -15.71 -20.68
CA LEU A 518 -17.59 -16.58 -19.87
C LEU A 518 -18.09 -16.46 -18.43
N ASP A 519 -18.52 -17.56 -17.84
CA ASP A 519 -18.78 -17.63 -16.39
C ASP A 519 -17.60 -18.29 -15.66
N THR A 520 -17.55 -18.10 -14.34
CA THR A 520 -16.45 -18.61 -13.49
C THR A 520 -16.38 -20.13 -13.51
N ALA A 521 -17.53 -20.80 -13.47
CA ALA A 521 -17.68 -22.26 -13.51
C ALA A 521 -17.07 -22.90 -14.77
N GLN A 522 -17.36 -22.32 -15.94
CA GLN A 522 -16.80 -22.76 -17.21
C GLN A 522 -15.29 -22.64 -17.22
N LEU A 523 -14.78 -21.47 -16.80
CA LEU A 523 -13.34 -21.23 -16.77
C LEU A 523 -12.64 -22.18 -15.80
N ASP A 524 -13.17 -22.34 -14.58
CA ASP A 524 -12.64 -23.26 -13.56
C ASP A 524 -12.52 -24.69 -14.11
N ALA A 525 -13.60 -25.20 -14.73
CA ALA A 525 -13.63 -26.54 -15.32
C ALA A 525 -12.57 -26.75 -16.41
N TRP A 526 -12.33 -25.75 -17.27
CA TRP A 526 -11.31 -25.84 -18.31
C TRP A 526 -9.89 -25.78 -17.75
N LEU A 527 -9.65 -24.96 -16.72
CA LEU A 527 -8.37 -24.90 -16.04
C LEU A 527 -8.08 -26.21 -15.29
N ASP A 528 -9.10 -26.81 -14.67
CA ASP A 528 -9.03 -28.14 -14.03
C ASP A 528 -8.69 -29.23 -15.04
N GLU A 529 -9.32 -29.21 -16.23
CA GLU A 529 -9.03 -30.14 -17.30
C GLU A 529 -7.57 -30.02 -17.79
N LEU A 530 -7.06 -28.78 -17.92
CA LEU A 530 -5.66 -28.54 -18.25
C LEU A 530 -4.73 -29.09 -17.17
N GLN A 531 -5.00 -28.83 -15.88
CA GLN A 531 -4.17 -29.32 -14.77
C GLN A 531 -4.21 -30.84 -14.62
N ALA A 532 -5.36 -31.46 -14.94
CA ALA A 532 -5.48 -32.92 -14.96
C ALA A 532 -4.67 -33.55 -16.11
N THR A 533 -4.55 -32.84 -17.24
CA THR A 533 -3.82 -33.29 -18.43
C THR A 533 -2.32 -33.03 -18.32
N VAL A 534 -1.93 -31.89 -17.75
CA VAL A 534 -0.55 -31.46 -17.53
C VAL A 534 -0.32 -31.23 -16.03
N PRO A 535 0.11 -32.28 -15.29
CA PRO A 535 0.37 -32.17 -13.87
C PRO A 535 1.39 -31.06 -13.55
N ASP A 536 1.20 -30.38 -12.43
CA ASP A 536 2.08 -29.29 -11.94
C ASP A 536 2.20 -28.09 -12.88
N VAL A 537 1.29 -27.95 -13.86
CA VAL A 537 1.24 -26.76 -14.73
C VAL A 537 1.00 -25.51 -13.88
N LYS A 538 1.82 -24.50 -14.13
CA LYS A 538 1.67 -23.16 -13.57
C LYS A 538 0.68 -22.37 -14.42
N ILE A 539 -0.34 -21.79 -13.81
CA ILE A 539 -1.34 -20.96 -14.52
C ILE A 539 -1.32 -19.55 -13.92
N ASN A 540 -1.35 -18.54 -14.77
CA ASN A 540 -1.54 -17.14 -14.40
C ASN A 540 -2.81 -16.66 -15.11
N VAL A 541 -3.78 -16.13 -14.39
CA VAL A 541 -5.01 -15.56 -14.93
C VAL A 541 -5.09 -14.09 -14.53
N ILE A 542 -5.19 -13.20 -15.50
CA ILE A 542 -5.33 -11.76 -15.29
C ILE A 542 -6.65 -11.32 -15.92
N ILE A 543 -7.56 -10.76 -15.12
CA ILE A 543 -8.91 -10.37 -15.54
C ILE A 543 -9.10 -8.87 -15.33
N GLU A 544 -9.24 -8.14 -16.43
CA GLU A 544 -9.64 -6.74 -16.43
C GLU A 544 -11.13 -6.63 -16.73
N ALA A 545 -11.95 -6.53 -15.69
CA ALA A 545 -13.39 -6.41 -15.81
C ALA A 545 -14.03 -5.84 -14.54
N CYS A 546 -15.23 -5.28 -14.68
CA CYS A 546 -16.03 -4.87 -13.52
C CYS A 546 -16.41 -6.09 -12.67
N TYR A 547 -16.37 -5.93 -11.35
CA TYR A 547 -16.67 -7.00 -10.38
C TYR A 547 -15.80 -8.25 -10.53
N SER A 548 -14.63 -8.12 -11.17
CA SER A 548 -13.75 -9.24 -11.51
C SER A 548 -13.28 -10.03 -10.29
N GLY A 549 -13.23 -9.43 -9.09
CA GLY A 549 -12.93 -10.14 -7.84
C GLY A 549 -13.88 -11.29 -7.51
N SER A 550 -15.06 -11.35 -8.14
CA SER A 550 -15.97 -12.51 -8.06
C SER A 550 -15.40 -13.80 -8.66
N PHE A 551 -14.36 -13.70 -9.49
CA PHE A 551 -13.59 -14.86 -9.97
C PHE A 551 -12.67 -15.44 -8.88
N ILE A 552 -12.33 -14.68 -7.83
CA ILE A 552 -11.53 -15.13 -6.68
C ILE A 552 -12.45 -15.52 -5.51
N GLU A 553 -13.39 -14.65 -5.14
CA GLU A 553 -14.30 -14.85 -4.01
C GLU A 553 -15.73 -15.02 -4.53
N GLY A 554 -16.19 -16.28 -4.64
CA GLY A 554 -17.49 -16.62 -5.21
C GLY A 554 -17.84 -18.10 -5.01
N ALA A 555 -19.09 -18.49 -5.26
CA ALA A 555 -19.55 -19.87 -5.06
C ALA A 555 -18.85 -20.88 -5.99
N GLU A 556 -18.41 -20.43 -7.17
CA GLU A 556 -17.65 -21.20 -8.15
C GLU A 556 -16.42 -20.39 -8.58
N SER A 557 -15.55 -20.07 -7.61
CA SER A 557 -14.29 -19.38 -7.84
C SER A 557 -13.35 -20.18 -8.75
N ILE A 558 -12.51 -19.48 -9.53
CA ILE A 558 -11.44 -20.11 -10.32
C ILE A 558 -10.14 -20.28 -9.51
N SER A 559 -10.11 -19.78 -8.28
CA SER A 559 -8.99 -19.96 -7.35
C SER A 559 -8.72 -21.43 -7.10
N GLY A 560 -7.46 -21.82 -7.23
CA GLY A 560 -7.06 -23.19 -7.00
C GLY A 560 -5.55 -23.37 -7.02
N PRO A 561 -5.02 -24.41 -6.36
CA PRO A 561 -3.57 -24.63 -6.26
C PRO A 561 -2.88 -24.62 -7.63
N GLY A 562 -1.77 -23.88 -7.73
CA GLY A 562 -1.00 -23.73 -8.97
C GLY A 562 -1.48 -22.61 -9.91
N ARG A 563 -2.59 -21.95 -9.57
CA ARG A 563 -3.12 -20.78 -10.29
C ARG A 563 -2.80 -19.51 -9.50
N VAL A 564 -2.28 -18.50 -10.20
CA VAL A 564 -2.24 -17.13 -9.70
C VAL A 564 -3.33 -16.35 -10.43
N VAL A 565 -4.31 -15.82 -9.71
CA VAL A 565 -5.45 -15.09 -10.24
C VAL A 565 -5.35 -13.63 -9.82
N ILE A 566 -5.36 -12.73 -10.79
CA ILE A 566 -5.28 -11.28 -10.60
C ILE A 566 -6.50 -10.63 -11.22
N THR A 567 -7.20 -9.80 -10.48
CA THR A 567 -8.40 -9.09 -10.93
C THR A 567 -8.22 -7.59 -10.78
N SER A 568 -8.74 -6.82 -11.75
CA SER A 568 -8.58 -5.36 -11.76
C SER A 568 -9.52 -4.62 -10.80
N ALA A 569 -10.46 -5.33 -10.18
CA ALA A 569 -11.37 -4.82 -9.17
C ALA A 569 -11.75 -5.94 -8.19
N ASN A 570 -12.40 -5.56 -7.09
CA ASN A 570 -12.98 -6.49 -6.13
C ASN A 570 -14.34 -7.00 -6.62
N GLN A 571 -15.02 -7.82 -5.82
CA GLN A 571 -16.33 -8.36 -6.18
C GLN A 571 -17.48 -7.32 -6.13
N LEU A 572 -17.27 -6.13 -5.54
CA LEU A 572 -18.34 -5.16 -5.24
C LEU A 572 -18.36 -3.93 -6.14
N TYR A 573 -17.24 -3.61 -6.79
CA TYR A 573 -17.04 -2.35 -7.50
C TYR A 573 -16.53 -2.56 -8.93
N PRO A 574 -16.79 -1.60 -9.84
CA PRO A 574 -16.38 -1.70 -11.24
C PRO A 574 -14.89 -1.40 -11.43
N ALA A 575 -14.37 -1.84 -12.57
CA ALA A 575 -13.07 -1.41 -13.10
C ALA A 575 -13.23 -0.16 -13.97
N TRP A 576 -12.18 0.64 -14.08
CA TRP A 576 -12.19 1.89 -14.84
C TRP A 576 -11.35 1.78 -16.11
N ALA A 577 -11.82 2.40 -17.19
CA ALA A 577 -10.99 2.64 -18.36
C ALA A 577 -10.03 3.80 -18.06
N SER A 578 -8.85 3.79 -18.69
CA SER A 578 -8.01 4.98 -18.79
C SER A 578 -8.41 5.78 -20.04
N LEU A 579 -7.64 6.82 -20.41
CA LEU A 579 -7.96 7.65 -21.58
C LEU A 579 -7.92 6.82 -22.88
N THR A 580 -6.96 5.91 -22.97
CA THR A 580 -6.69 5.10 -24.16
C THR A 580 -6.64 3.60 -23.88
N GLY A 581 -6.83 3.17 -22.64
CA GLY A 581 -6.71 1.78 -22.22
C GLY A 581 -7.58 1.46 -21.01
N ALA A 582 -7.05 0.68 -20.08
CA ALA A 582 -7.73 0.28 -18.85
C ALA A 582 -6.85 0.60 -17.64
N GLU A 583 -7.43 1.23 -16.61
CA GLU A 583 -6.68 1.89 -15.55
C GLU A 583 -5.72 0.95 -14.82
N PHE A 584 -6.16 -0.27 -14.51
CA PHE A 584 -5.31 -1.27 -13.87
C PHE A 584 -4.31 -1.88 -14.86
N SER A 585 -4.78 -2.36 -16.00
CA SER A 585 -3.93 -3.05 -16.98
C SER A 585 -2.82 -2.17 -17.57
N ASP A 586 -3.06 -0.87 -17.76
CA ASP A 586 -2.02 0.06 -18.27
C ASP A 586 -0.83 0.13 -17.31
N GLN A 587 -1.12 0.21 -16.01
CA GLN A 587 -0.08 0.23 -14.97
C GLN A 587 0.56 -1.15 -14.80
N PHE A 588 -0.25 -2.20 -14.77
CA PHE A 588 0.21 -3.58 -14.58
C PHE A 588 1.16 -4.02 -15.69
N PHE A 589 0.74 -3.91 -16.96
CA PHE A 589 1.57 -4.31 -18.09
C PHE A 589 2.70 -3.33 -18.40
N GLY A 590 2.61 -2.08 -17.94
CA GLY A 590 3.75 -1.17 -17.88
C GLY A 590 4.90 -1.75 -17.05
N ARG A 591 4.61 -2.25 -15.84
CA ARG A 591 5.60 -2.92 -14.97
C ARG A 591 6.07 -4.26 -15.53
N VAL A 592 5.17 -5.06 -16.11
CA VAL A 592 5.56 -6.30 -16.79
C VAL A 592 6.53 -6.01 -17.94
N ARG A 593 6.29 -4.97 -18.76
CA ARG A 593 7.21 -4.55 -19.83
C ARG A 593 8.58 -4.15 -19.30
N GLN A 594 8.63 -3.56 -18.11
CA GLN A 594 9.86 -3.21 -17.42
C GLN A 594 10.56 -4.41 -16.78
N GLY A 595 9.97 -5.62 -16.85
CA GLY A 595 10.58 -6.83 -16.31
C GLY A 595 10.31 -7.12 -14.85
N SER A 596 9.32 -6.45 -14.25
CA SER A 596 8.80 -6.78 -12.93
C SER A 596 8.05 -8.12 -12.95
N ASN A 597 8.08 -8.84 -11.83
CA ASN A 597 7.28 -10.04 -11.62
C ASN A 597 5.79 -9.72 -11.41
N LEU A 598 4.92 -10.73 -11.33
CA LEU A 598 3.47 -10.50 -11.20
C LEU A 598 3.11 -9.76 -9.91
N TYR A 599 3.77 -10.07 -8.80
CA TYR A 599 3.53 -9.38 -7.52
C TYR A 599 3.84 -7.88 -7.59
N SER A 600 5.06 -7.51 -7.99
CA SER A 600 5.48 -6.12 -8.09
C SER A 600 4.61 -5.35 -9.09
N SER A 601 4.25 -5.99 -10.21
CA SER A 601 3.36 -5.39 -11.21
C SER A 601 1.95 -5.15 -10.65
N PHE A 602 1.40 -6.12 -9.91
CA PHE A 602 0.09 -6.02 -9.27
C PHE A 602 0.06 -4.92 -8.20
N TRP A 603 1.04 -4.90 -7.30
CA TRP A 603 1.06 -3.99 -6.17
C TRP A 603 1.14 -2.52 -6.61
N GLU A 604 1.98 -2.25 -7.62
CA GLU A 604 2.13 -0.92 -8.21
C GLU A 604 0.86 -0.48 -8.95
N ALA A 605 0.25 -1.38 -9.73
CA ALA A 605 -1.01 -1.12 -10.41
C ALA A 605 -2.14 -0.84 -9.41
N ARG A 606 -2.26 -1.67 -8.36
CA ARG A 606 -3.24 -1.49 -7.28
C ARG A 606 -3.07 -0.15 -6.57
N THR A 607 -1.84 0.20 -6.20
CA THR A 607 -1.53 1.48 -5.54
C THR A 607 -1.93 2.66 -6.42
N SER A 608 -1.60 2.62 -7.71
CA SER A 608 -1.88 3.68 -8.67
C SER A 608 -3.39 3.85 -8.90
N VAL A 609 -4.10 2.74 -9.07
CA VAL A 609 -5.57 2.73 -9.22
C VAL A 609 -6.25 3.28 -7.97
N GLN A 610 -5.89 2.81 -6.78
CA GLN A 610 -6.53 3.23 -5.52
C GLN A 610 -6.27 4.71 -5.18
N ALA A 611 -5.14 5.28 -5.62
CA ALA A 611 -4.86 6.71 -5.47
C ALA A 611 -5.90 7.58 -6.19
N ARG A 612 -6.51 7.05 -7.26
CA ARG A 612 -7.53 7.73 -8.06
C ARG A 612 -8.94 7.27 -7.69
N TRP A 613 -9.16 5.97 -7.68
CA TRP A 613 -10.45 5.31 -7.47
C TRP A 613 -10.38 4.41 -6.24
N VAL A 614 -10.62 4.98 -5.06
CA VAL A 614 -10.58 4.22 -3.78
C VAL A 614 -11.52 3.00 -3.80
N GLN A 615 -12.58 3.03 -4.60
CA GLN A 615 -13.52 1.92 -4.76
C GLN A 615 -13.02 0.82 -5.71
N GLN A 616 -12.17 1.14 -6.70
CA GLN A 616 -11.56 0.13 -7.55
C GLN A 616 -10.39 -0.48 -6.77
N ASP A 617 -10.62 -1.66 -6.20
CA ASP A 617 -9.64 -2.38 -5.40
C ASP A 617 -9.24 -3.69 -6.10
N PRO A 618 -8.16 -3.69 -6.90
CA PRO A 618 -7.61 -4.90 -7.49
C PRO A 618 -7.28 -5.97 -6.45
N TRP A 619 -7.52 -7.24 -6.80
CA TRP A 619 -7.26 -8.40 -5.96
C TRP A 619 -6.28 -9.37 -6.63
N LEU A 620 -5.51 -10.09 -5.81
CA LEU A 620 -4.60 -11.14 -6.24
C LEU A 620 -4.74 -12.30 -5.26
N ASP A 621 -4.99 -13.50 -5.78
CA ASP A 621 -4.94 -14.77 -5.06
C ASP A 621 -3.87 -15.63 -5.74
N GLY A 622 -2.85 -16.00 -4.98
CA GLY A 622 -1.67 -16.69 -5.48
C GLY A 622 -1.56 -18.13 -4.99
N ASP A 623 -2.09 -18.44 -3.81
CA ASP A 623 -2.02 -19.79 -3.24
C ASP A 623 -3.26 -20.66 -3.57
N GLY A 624 -4.32 -20.01 -4.08
CA GLY A 624 -5.52 -20.63 -4.63
C GLY A 624 -6.56 -20.99 -3.57
N ASP A 625 -6.56 -20.32 -2.42
CA ASP A 625 -7.52 -20.57 -1.34
C ASP A 625 -8.82 -19.73 -1.43
N GLY A 626 -8.88 -18.79 -2.38
CA GLY A 626 -10.02 -17.92 -2.63
C GLY A 626 -10.07 -16.68 -1.72
N ILE A 627 -9.02 -16.43 -0.94
CA ILE A 627 -8.86 -15.23 -0.14
C ILE A 627 -7.84 -14.34 -0.86
N ALA A 628 -8.24 -13.12 -1.19
CA ALA A 628 -7.37 -12.23 -1.93
C ALA A 628 -6.41 -11.44 -1.02
N ASN A 629 -5.22 -11.17 -1.54
CA ASN A 629 -4.23 -10.22 -1.04
C ASN A 629 -3.57 -10.62 0.29
N GLU A 630 -3.44 -11.91 0.55
CA GLU A 630 -2.67 -12.44 1.68
C GLU A 630 -1.16 -12.46 1.37
N ALA A 631 -0.34 -12.63 2.42
CA ALA A 631 1.11 -12.62 2.24
C ALA A 631 1.60 -13.82 1.40
N GLU A 632 0.91 -14.94 1.56
CA GLU A 632 1.08 -16.20 0.85
C GLU A 632 0.86 -16.00 -0.66
N ASP A 633 -0.18 -15.26 -1.03
CA ASP A 633 -0.47 -14.90 -2.42
C ASP A 633 0.70 -14.15 -3.07
N PHE A 634 1.22 -13.16 -2.37
CA PHE A 634 2.29 -12.31 -2.84
C PHE A 634 3.59 -13.09 -3.02
N ALA A 635 3.88 -14.03 -2.11
CA ALA A 635 5.04 -14.88 -2.23
C ALA A 635 4.95 -15.76 -3.49
N VAL A 636 3.80 -16.39 -3.75
CA VAL A 636 3.62 -17.20 -4.96
C VAL A 636 3.70 -16.34 -6.22
N ALA A 637 3.08 -15.17 -6.23
CA ALA A 637 3.11 -14.26 -7.38
C ALA A 637 4.49 -13.61 -7.61
N ALA A 638 5.31 -13.44 -6.58
CA ALA A 638 6.68 -12.93 -6.72
C ALA A 638 7.59 -13.93 -7.47
N ASP A 639 7.31 -15.22 -7.33
CA ASP A 639 7.97 -16.31 -8.07
C ASP A 639 7.37 -16.53 -9.48
N ARG A 640 6.36 -15.75 -9.87
CA ARG A 640 5.81 -15.74 -11.23
C ARG A 640 6.31 -14.51 -11.99
N GLY A 641 6.90 -14.71 -13.15
CA GLY A 641 7.35 -13.62 -14.01
C GLY A 641 8.09 -14.12 -15.24
N PHE A 642 8.67 -13.18 -15.98
CA PHE A 642 9.52 -13.48 -17.13
C PHE A 642 10.92 -13.00 -16.75
N SER A 643 11.85 -13.92 -16.47
CA SER A 643 13.24 -13.60 -16.12
C SER A 643 14.16 -14.33 -17.08
N TYR A 644 14.17 -13.89 -18.33
CA TYR A 644 14.92 -14.54 -19.40
C TYR A 644 16.02 -13.63 -19.95
N VAL A 645 17.09 -14.24 -20.47
CA VAL A 645 18.18 -13.51 -21.14
C VAL A 645 17.65 -12.70 -22.33
N GLY A 646 18.07 -11.43 -22.43
CA GLY A 646 17.71 -10.55 -23.55
C GLY A 646 16.23 -10.16 -23.62
N THR A 647 15.45 -10.40 -22.56
CA THR A 647 14.05 -10.00 -22.50
C THR A 647 13.87 -8.65 -21.82
N PHE A 648 12.86 -7.90 -22.30
CA PHE A 648 12.43 -6.54 -21.95
C PHE A 648 13.21 -5.40 -22.60
N ALA A 649 12.49 -4.32 -22.86
CA ALA A 649 13.04 -3.13 -23.49
C ALA A 649 13.90 -2.36 -22.48
N ASP A 650 14.95 -1.74 -23.00
CA ASP A 650 15.76 -0.73 -22.30
C ASP A 650 15.04 0.63 -22.21
N ALA A 651 13.86 0.75 -22.84
CA ALA A 651 13.04 1.94 -22.79
C ALA A 651 12.23 2.00 -21.49
N TRP A 652 12.37 3.10 -20.76
CA TRP A 652 11.65 3.39 -19.54
C TRP A 652 10.61 4.49 -19.77
N PRO A 653 9.48 4.52 -19.03
CA PRO A 653 8.55 5.64 -19.09
C PRO A 653 9.15 6.88 -18.44
N PRO A 654 8.53 8.06 -18.67
CA PRO A 654 8.95 9.27 -17.99
C PRO A 654 8.75 9.16 -16.48
N HIS A 655 9.54 9.92 -15.72
CA HIS A 655 9.48 9.95 -14.27
C HIS A 655 8.94 11.29 -13.74
N ILE A 656 7.91 11.22 -12.89
CA ILE A 656 7.31 12.39 -12.21
C ILE A 656 7.88 12.49 -10.78
N PHE A 657 8.89 13.32 -10.60
CA PHE A 657 9.61 13.48 -9.32
C PHE A 657 8.80 14.18 -8.25
N ALA A 658 8.02 15.17 -8.67
CA ALA A 658 7.26 16.00 -7.75
C ALA A 658 6.09 16.62 -8.49
N ALA A 659 4.98 16.73 -7.77
CA ALA A 659 3.81 17.47 -8.20
C ALA A 659 3.37 18.35 -7.02
N ARG A 660 2.98 19.60 -7.29
CA ARG A 660 2.51 20.52 -6.25
C ARG A 660 1.67 21.66 -6.80
N LEU A 661 1.00 22.38 -5.90
CA LEU A 661 0.46 23.70 -6.19
C LEU A 661 1.53 24.77 -5.90
N THR A 662 1.81 25.66 -6.85
CA THR A 662 2.77 26.75 -6.64
C THR A 662 2.06 27.98 -6.08
N GLY A 663 2.01 28.07 -4.75
CA GLY A 663 1.37 29.17 -4.04
C GLY A 663 -0.08 28.88 -3.64
N PRO A 664 -0.74 29.81 -2.93
CA PRO A 664 -2.11 29.62 -2.47
C PRO A 664 -3.12 29.73 -3.61
N ILE A 665 -4.27 29.08 -3.44
CA ILE A 665 -5.44 29.27 -4.31
C ILE A 665 -5.99 30.68 -4.09
N GLN A 666 -6.23 31.41 -5.17
CA GLN A 666 -6.82 32.75 -5.16
C GLN A 666 -7.96 32.79 -6.17
N ASP A 667 -9.14 33.24 -5.73
CA ASP A 667 -10.34 33.34 -6.57
C ASP A 667 -10.66 32.03 -7.32
N ALA A 668 -10.63 30.90 -6.61
CA ALA A 668 -10.80 29.54 -7.17
C ALA A 668 -9.76 29.14 -8.23
N SER A 669 -8.63 29.87 -8.32
CA SER A 669 -7.55 29.59 -9.25
C SER A 669 -6.22 29.28 -8.57
N GLY A 670 -5.53 28.27 -9.07
CA GLY A 670 -4.22 27.84 -8.62
C GLY A 670 -3.34 27.38 -9.78
N VAL A 671 -2.03 27.36 -9.56
CA VAL A 671 -1.05 26.88 -10.55
C VAL A 671 -0.54 25.52 -10.12
N ILE A 672 -0.82 24.50 -10.93
CA ILE A 672 -0.33 23.14 -10.76
C ILE A 672 1.03 23.06 -11.45
N GLU A 673 2.00 22.46 -10.77
CA GLU A 673 3.35 22.24 -11.28
C GLU A 673 3.74 20.76 -11.13
N ALA A 674 4.41 20.22 -12.14
CA ALA A 674 5.05 18.92 -12.13
C ALA A 674 6.53 19.03 -12.54
N ASP A 675 7.41 18.29 -11.87
CA ASP A 675 8.81 18.05 -12.28
C ASP A 675 8.84 16.66 -12.95
N VAL A 676 8.93 16.65 -14.28
CA VAL A 676 8.86 15.46 -15.12
C VAL A 676 10.12 15.40 -15.98
N ARG A 677 10.80 14.25 -15.97
CA ARG A 677 12.01 14.05 -16.77
C ARG A 677 12.02 12.65 -17.36
N ASP A 678 12.82 12.50 -18.41
CA ASP A 678 12.89 11.32 -19.23
C ASP A 678 14.14 11.38 -20.12
N ASP A 679 14.64 10.23 -20.53
CA ASP A 679 15.81 10.10 -21.41
C ASP A 679 15.43 10.17 -22.90
N GLN A 680 14.20 9.81 -23.28
CA GLN A 680 13.65 9.87 -24.64
C GLN A 680 12.84 11.16 -24.93
N GLY A 681 12.65 11.99 -23.91
CA GLY A 681 11.91 13.24 -23.96
C GLY A 681 10.40 13.06 -23.81
N ILE A 682 9.76 14.08 -23.27
CA ILE A 682 8.33 14.09 -22.91
C ILE A 682 7.46 14.53 -24.10
N ASP A 683 6.41 13.76 -24.40
CA ASP A 683 5.38 14.11 -25.40
C ASP A 683 4.27 14.96 -24.78
N ASP A 684 3.62 14.48 -23.71
CA ASP A 684 2.52 15.20 -23.04
C ASP A 684 2.63 15.10 -21.52
N VAL A 685 2.14 16.14 -20.83
CA VAL A 685 1.97 16.16 -19.37
C VAL A 685 0.61 16.78 -19.10
N TRP A 686 -0.25 16.07 -18.38
CA TRP A 686 -1.59 16.56 -18.07
C TRP A 686 -2.01 16.23 -16.65
N ALA A 687 -2.99 16.95 -16.16
CA ALA A 687 -3.61 16.70 -14.87
C ALA A 687 -5.11 16.46 -15.00
N VAL A 688 -5.60 15.51 -14.22
CA VAL A 688 -7.02 15.29 -13.96
C VAL A 688 -7.32 15.84 -12.57
N ILE A 689 -8.33 16.71 -12.45
CA ILE A 689 -8.71 17.33 -11.18
C ILE A 689 -10.02 16.71 -10.71
N VAL A 690 -9.97 16.01 -9.58
CA VAL A 690 -11.14 15.38 -8.95
C VAL A 690 -11.63 16.27 -7.80
N PRO A 691 -12.85 16.82 -7.88
CA PRO A 691 -13.38 17.69 -6.83
C PRO A 691 -13.80 16.92 -5.56
N PRO A 692 -13.92 17.60 -4.40
CA PRO A 692 -14.34 16.99 -3.15
C PRO A 692 -15.71 16.29 -3.22
N SER A 693 -16.65 16.85 -4.00
CA SER A 693 -17.99 16.29 -4.16
C SER A 693 -18.09 15.12 -5.12
N TYR A 694 -17.01 14.79 -5.84
CA TYR A 694 -17.04 13.74 -6.85
C TYR A 694 -17.41 12.39 -6.24
N ALA A 695 -18.57 11.87 -6.64
CA ALA A 695 -19.00 10.52 -6.37
C ALA A 695 -19.11 9.79 -7.72
N PRO A 696 -18.49 8.61 -7.87
CA PRO A 696 -18.62 7.83 -9.09
C PRO A 696 -20.08 7.41 -9.30
N PRO A 697 -20.58 7.33 -10.55
CA PRO A 697 -21.97 7.01 -10.83
C PRO A 697 -22.35 5.61 -10.33
N GLU A 698 -23.56 5.49 -9.76
CA GLU A 698 -24.17 4.21 -9.33
C GLU A 698 -24.66 3.41 -10.55
N THR A 699 -23.69 2.90 -11.32
CA THR A 699 -23.70 1.75 -12.25
C THR A 699 -24.96 1.40 -13.06
N SER A 700 -24.76 1.13 -14.36
CA SER A 700 -25.22 -0.12 -14.97
C SER A 700 -24.47 -0.38 -16.28
N ASP A 701 -23.63 -1.42 -16.30
CA ASP A 701 -23.07 -2.17 -17.45
C ASP A 701 -21.59 -2.02 -17.86
N GLU A 702 -20.73 -1.15 -17.30
CA GLU A 702 -19.52 -0.80 -18.05
C GLU A 702 -18.22 -0.59 -17.26
N LEU A 703 -17.09 -1.00 -17.88
CA LEU A 703 -15.81 -0.31 -17.70
C LEU A 703 -16.12 1.18 -17.91
N VAL A 704 -15.79 2.04 -16.95
CA VAL A 704 -16.28 3.43 -16.99
C VAL A 704 -15.26 4.31 -17.73
N PRO A 705 -15.64 5.01 -18.81
CA PRO A 705 -14.74 5.95 -19.47
C PRO A 705 -14.28 7.05 -18.50
N LEU A 706 -13.04 7.50 -18.65
CA LEU A 706 -12.59 8.72 -17.97
C LEU A 706 -13.34 9.97 -18.43
N GLU A 707 -13.91 9.95 -19.63
CA GLU A 707 -14.68 11.05 -20.19
C GLU A 707 -16.20 10.82 -19.99
N GLY A 708 -16.81 11.63 -19.14
CA GLY A 708 -18.25 11.64 -18.83
C GLY A 708 -18.66 12.93 -18.12
N GLU A 709 -19.97 13.16 -17.94
CA GLU A 709 -20.55 14.43 -17.42
C GLU A 709 -20.07 14.84 -16.00
N ASP A 710 -19.33 13.98 -15.29
CA ASP A 710 -18.96 14.17 -13.88
C ASP A 710 -17.46 14.40 -13.59
N LEU A 711 -16.55 14.27 -14.57
CA LEU A 711 -15.12 14.62 -14.41
C LEU A 711 -14.74 15.82 -15.29
N PRO A 712 -14.04 16.84 -14.76
CA PRO A 712 -13.47 17.90 -15.58
C PRO A 712 -12.49 17.34 -16.61
N ALA A 713 -12.57 17.84 -17.86
CA ALA A 713 -11.63 17.48 -18.90
C ALA A 713 -10.17 17.67 -18.44
N PRO A 714 -9.25 16.77 -18.83
CA PRO A 714 -7.85 16.88 -18.42
C PRO A 714 -7.27 18.22 -18.87
N ILE A 715 -6.46 18.83 -18.00
CA ILE A 715 -5.72 20.05 -18.31
C ILE A 715 -4.29 19.71 -18.71
N ARG A 716 -3.83 20.23 -19.84
CA ARG A 716 -2.43 20.06 -20.25
C ARG A 716 -1.52 21.04 -19.54
N LEU A 717 -0.42 20.54 -18.99
CA LEU A 717 0.64 21.34 -18.41
C LEU A 717 1.67 21.69 -19.48
N GLN A 718 2.10 22.95 -19.51
CA GLN A 718 3.05 23.45 -20.48
C GLN A 718 4.46 23.47 -19.88
N ALA A 719 5.45 23.03 -20.65
CA ALA A 719 6.85 23.12 -20.24
C ALA A 719 7.25 24.58 -20.00
N VAL A 720 7.88 24.85 -18.86
CA VAL A 720 8.42 26.17 -18.49
C VAL A 720 9.95 26.19 -18.36
N GLY A 721 10.61 25.04 -18.52
CA GLY A 721 12.07 24.87 -18.48
C GLY A 721 12.51 23.89 -17.39
N ASP A 722 13.69 23.28 -17.56
CA ASP A 722 14.34 22.38 -16.58
C ASP A 722 13.46 21.21 -16.09
N GLY A 723 12.69 20.58 -17.01
CA GLY A 723 11.78 19.48 -16.67
C GLY A 723 10.51 19.91 -15.93
N ILE A 724 10.29 21.22 -15.75
CA ILE A 724 9.11 21.74 -15.05
C ILE A 724 7.96 22.01 -16.03
N TYR A 725 6.78 21.53 -15.68
CA TYR A 725 5.53 21.68 -16.42
C TYR A 725 4.50 22.39 -15.54
N ARG A 726 3.74 23.34 -16.10
CA ARG A 726 2.74 24.11 -15.35
C ARG A 726 1.42 24.30 -16.08
N ALA A 727 0.33 24.30 -15.33
CA ALA A 727 -0.98 24.74 -15.79
C ALA A 727 -1.69 25.58 -14.73
N THR A 728 -2.47 26.57 -15.17
CA THR A 728 -3.41 27.26 -14.30
C THR A 728 -4.76 26.55 -14.37
N TYR A 729 -5.27 26.13 -13.21
CA TYR A 729 -6.64 25.65 -13.07
C TYR A 729 -7.47 26.71 -12.35
N ALA A 730 -8.71 26.92 -12.79
CA ALA A 730 -9.61 27.96 -12.28
C ALA A 730 -10.96 27.39 -11.79
N GLY A 731 -10.99 26.10 -11.42
CA GLY A 731 -12.19 25.40 -10.97
C GLY A 731 -12.14 24.94 -9.51
N PHE A 732 -11.28 25.54 -8.67
CA PHE A 732 -11.19 25.25 -7.23
C PHE A 732 -12.32 25.95 -6.46
N GLU A 733 -13.57 25.66 -6.83
CA GLU A 733 -14.77 26.35 -6.36
C GLU A 733 -15.40 25.70 -5.10
N GLU A 734 -15.18 24.39 -4.91
CA GLU A 734 -15.76 23.62 -3.81
C GLU A 734 -14.85 23.64 -2.58
N PRO A 735 -15.35 23.88 -1.37
CA PRO A 735 -14.55 23.73 -0.16
C PRO A 735 -14.27 22.25 0.12
N GLY A 736 -13.01 21.87 0.33
CA GLY A 736 -12.63 20.51 0.66
C GLY A 736 -11.25 20.14 0.14
N VAL A 737 -11.03 18.85 -0.08
CA VAL A 737 -9.78 18.33 -0.63
C VAL A 737 -10.02 17.88 -2.08
N TYR A 738 -9.40 18.60 -3.00
CA TYR A 738 -9.27 18.17 -4.39
C TYR A 738 -8.13 17.16 -4.52
N ARG A 739 -8.30 16.18 -5.40
CA ARG A 739 -7.21 15.29 -5.83
C ARG A 739 -6.77 15.69 -7.23
N VAL A 740 -5.55 16.20 -7.36
CA VAL A 740 -4.94 16.58 -8.64
C VAL A 740 -3.97 15.48 -9.04
N ILE A 741 -4.29 14.77 -10.11
CA ILE A 741 -3.55 13.58 -10.55
C ILE A 741 -2.80 13.94 -11.81
N ILE A 742 -1.47 13.84 -11.78
CA ILE A 742 -0.59 14.21 -12.89
C ILE A 742 -0.11 12.96 -13.61
N TYR A 743 -0.15 13.04 -14.94
CA TYR A 743 0.33 12.02 -15.87
C TYR A 743 1.38 12.62 -16.80
N ALA A 744 2.21 11.76 -17.37
CA ALA A 744 3.14 12.12 -18.41
C ALA A 744 3.36 10.94 -19.35
N ASP A 745 3.49 11.22 -20.65
CA ASP A 745 3.90 10.26 -21.67
C ASP A 745 5.21 10.72 -22.32
N ASP A 746 6.06 9.78 -22.71
CA ASP A 746 7.26 10.06 -23.49
C ASP A 746 6.99 10.03 -25.01
N ASN A 747 8.01 10.35 -25.80
CA ASN A 747 7.95 10.29 -27.26
C ASN A 747 7.84 8.86 -27.84
N THR A 748 7.99 7.83 -27.01
CA THR A 748 7.88 6.42 -27.42
C THR A 748 6.49 5.84 -27.12
N GLY A 749 5.64 6.59 -26.41
CA GLY A 749 4.30 6.19 -26.00
C GLY A 749 4.27 5.41 -24.68
N LEU A 750 5.34 5.47 -23.88
CA LEU A 750 5.38 4.95 -22.52
C LEU A 750 4.85 6.01 -21.55
N GLN A 751 4.05 5.56 -20.60
CA GLN A 751 3.38 6.42 -19.63
C GLN A 751 4.03 6.31 -18.24
N ALA A 752 4.26 7.45 -17.61
CA ALA A 752 4.72 7.55 -16.23
C ALA A 752 3.72 6.95 -15.25
N GLN A 753 4.24 6.48 -14.12
CA GLN A 753 3.39 6.28 -12.95
C GLN A 753 2.77 7.62 -12.53
N PRO A 754 1.44 7.72 -12.37
CA PRO A 754 0.80 8.97 -12.05
C PRO A 754 1.09 9.40 -10.60
N VAL A 755 1.15 10.72 -10.37
CA VAL A 755 1.35 11.30 -9.03
C VAL A 755 0.10 12.08 -8.63
N THR A 756 -0.44 11.76 -7.46
CA THR A 756 -1.59 12.46 -6.88
C THR A 756 -1.14 13.48 -5.84
N VAL A 757 -1.67 14.69 -5.96
CA VAL A 757 -1.51 15.78 -4.99
C VAL A 757 -2.86 16.13 -4.41
N GLU A 758 -2.96 16.12 -3.09
CA GLU A 758 -4.12 16.65 -2.39
C GLU A 758 -4.01 18.17 -2.24
N VAL A 759 -5.07 18.87 -2.63
CA VAL A 759 -5.12 20.32 -2.63
C VAL A 759 -6.34 20.77 -1.84
N SER A 760 -6.10 21.44 -0.71
CA SER A 760 -7.17 22.00 0.13
C SER A 760 -7.56 23.40 -0.34
N THR A 761 -8.86 23.65 -0.44
CA THR A 761 -9.48 24.92 -0.87
C THR A 761 -10.16 25.70 0.24
#